data_AF-A0AAV9CRL2-F1
#
_entry.id   AF-A0AAV9CRL2-F1
#
_cell.length_a   1.000
_cell.length_b   1.000
_cell.length_c   1.000
_cell.angle_alpha   90.00
_cell.angle_beta   90.00
_cell.angle_gamma   90.00
#
_symmetry.space_group_name_H-M   'P 1'
#
loop_
_entity.id
_entity.type
_entity.pdbx_description
1 polymer ?
#
loop_
_entity_poly.entity_id
_entity_poly.type
_entity_poly.pdbx_seq_one_letter_code
_entity_poly.pdbx_strand_id
1 'polypeptide(L)'
;MTTELRRVQEAYERIGEEGRIGGDVARLEAEKDDGLDNCAPSVRYALRRLVRGVSSSRECARQGFALGLSAVVGKIPSIKLDSMMKLIVNLLEITSSMKGQEAKDCLLGRLFAYGALARSRQITRPLVADKNTLYVKEFVGHVLSLAEKKRYLREPAISIILDVVEQMPVEALMNQVLEAPGMQQLFEKAVEIGDPDALFLALEIQEKFPTGDQMFHKLLPHPFNANLLFSRDHLSTLISCFKESSFCQPRVHSLWPVLVNILLPKGAPQSEDTTLCLNSKKHRKIKKCNVEDVSKNIQNFCEVVIEESLLMSSHDRKHLAFDILLLLLPRLPASCIQIVLSHKLVYCLMDILSTKESWLYKAAQHFLRELSNWVGDDVHRRVAVIIALQKHSNGRFDCITRMQAVKELVAKFNSEQGCMLLVHNLMSMFVDDGSLSDEPSDQSQTTDENSEAGSVEDKDSSGTPGSADFLKNWIIETMPRILKNLKVESEAKFRVQTEVLKFLAVQGIFSSSLGTEVTSFELQEKFKWPKAAISSTLCRLCIEQIQLLLANAQKEEGSAYLSNVLDRNDLGSYFMRFLDTLHNIPSLSLYRHLSNDDEKVFKELQLMETQLSSEEKNSGNKIDASKLHALRYLLIQLLLQVLLRPSEFSEAASELVTCCKKAFPAACHDESMEEDDQSDDDEAPNWMDVLIDTLLSLLPQSSSPISSAVEQVFRFFCDDITDSGLHRMLRIVKKDLNAGRRRGMEQDSDEDDDDDFLGLEEAEDGEEAQSEETGESGDHADDSDDMMETNETGEDNRDAKDPSVSDDSDEEWTMKQCFVWMISLH
;
A
#
# COMPACT_ATOMS: atom_id res chain seq x y z
N MET A 1 -0.97 54.38 6.88
CA MET A 1 0.41 54.64 7.34
C MET A 1 1.33 55.02 6.19
N THR A 2 1.84 54.08 5.38
CA THR A 2 2.93 54.31 4.42
C THR A 2 2.71 55.46 3.43
N THR A 3 1.52 55.59 2.86
CA THR A 3 1.15 56.71 1.97
C THR A 3 1.26 58.08 2.65
N GLU A 4 1.01 58.14 3.97
CA GLU A 4 1.09 59.38 4.75
C GLU A 4 2.53 59.72 5.13
N LEU A 5 3.33 58.72 5.54
CA LEU A 5 4.77 58.89 5.75
C LEU A 5 5.47 59.38 4.47
N ARG A 6 5.05 58.90 3.29
CA ARG A 6 5.49 59.43 1.99
C ARG A 6 5.08 60.90 1.81
N ARG A 7 3.82 61.27 2.03
CA ARG A 7 3.36 62.68 1.90
C ARG A 7 4.13 63.63 2.82
N VAL A 8 4.38 63.20 4.06
CA VAL A 8 5.17 63.96 5.04
C VAL A 8 6.61 64.12 4.57
N GLN A 9 7.23 63.08 3.99
CA GLN A 9 8.55 63.18 3.37
C GLN A 9 8.55 64.14 2.17
N GLU A 10 7.61 63.98 1.23
CA GLU A 10 7.47 64.84 0.05
C GLU A 10 7.20 66.31 0.44
N ALA A 11 6.62 66.59 1.61
CA ALA A 11 6.51 67.93 2.17
C ALA A 11 7.85 68.43 2.77
N TYR A 12 8.53 67.61 3.57
CA TYR A 12 9.83 67.91 4.19
C TYR A 12 10.96 68.14 3.16
N GLU A 13 10.86 67.53 1.98
CA GLU A 13 11.76 67.77 0.85
C GLU A 13 11.51 69.13 0.17
N ARG A 14 10.24 69.54 0.03
CA ARG A 14 9.87 70.84 -0.57
C ARG A 14 10.15 72.06 0.31
N ILE A 15 10.43 71.87 1.60
CA ILE A 15 10.73 72.95 2.56
C ILE A 15 12.20 73.44 2.46
N GLY A 16 13.08 72.70 1.77
CA GLY A 16 14.50 73.05 1.63
C GLY A 16 15.28 72.91 2.95
N GLU A 17 16.56 73.30 2.94
CA GLU A 17 17.40 73.22 4.15
C GLU A 17 17.16 74.39 5.11
N GLU A 18 17.04 75.61 4.59
CA GLU A 18 16.80 76.83 5.38
C GLU A 18 15.51 76.75 6.22
N GLY A 19 14.44 76.16 5.66
CA GLY A 19 13.16 75.98 6.33
C GLY A 19 13.15 74.90 7.43
N ARG A 20 14.15 74.02 7.49
CA ARG A 20 14.22 72.94 8.50
C ARG A 20 14.69 73.42 9.88
N ILE A 21 15.44 74.52 9.91
CA ILE A 21 16.05 75.06 11.14
C ILE A 21 15.04 75.84 12.00
N GLY A 22 13.97 76.39 11.39
CA GLY A 22 12.98 77.24 12.06
C GLY A 22 11.79 76.51 12.73
N GLY A 23 11.73 75.18 12.68
CA GLY A 23 10.58 74.41 13.18
C GLY A 23 10.75 73.90 14.61
N ASP A 24 10.00 74.44 15.57
CA ASP A 24 10.09 74.08 17.01
C ASP A 24 9.74 72.59 17.30
N VAL A 25 9.15 71.89 16.33
CA VAL A 25 8.91 70.43 16.35
C VAL A 25 10.21 69.61 16.32
N ALA A 26 11.33 70.18 15.85
CA ALA A 26 12.62 69.48 15.73
C ALA A 26 13.26 69.10 17.09
N ARG A 27 12.85 69.73 18.20
CA ARG A 27 13.56 69.69 19.49
C ARG A 27 13.26 68.51 20.41
N LEU A 28 12.33 67.62 20.05
CA LEU A 28 11.87 66.52 20.92
C LEU A 28 12.47 65.14 20.61
N GLU A 29 13.16 64.98 19.48
CA GLU A 29 14.08 63.84 19.28
C GLU A 29 15.52 64.33 19.44
N ALA A 30 16.29 63.72 20.33
CA ALA A 30 17.73 63.96 20.36
C ALA A 30 18.35 63.56 19.02
N GLU A 31 19.17 64.44 18.44
CA GLU A 31 19.93 64.14 17.23
C GLU A 31 20.81 62.91 17.48
N LYS A 32 20.61 61.88 16.67
CA LYS A 32 21.38 60.64 16.68
C LYS A 32 22.00 60.49 15.32
N ASP A 33 23.30 60.21 15.31
CA ASP A 33 24.05 59.85 14.12
C ASP A 33 23.63 58.44 13.65
N ASP A 34 22.44 58.39 13.04
CA ASP A 34 21.88 57.22 12.36
C ASP A 34 21.73 57.44 10.85
N GLY A 35 22.27 58.56 10.33
CA GLY A 35 22.30 58.92 8.91
C GLY A 35 20.94 59.22 8.27
N LEU A 36 19.86 59.25 9.05
CA LEU A 36 18.49 59.50 8.56
C LEU A 36 18.17 60.99 8.36
N ASP A 37 19.16 61.87 8.22
CA ASP A 37 18.97 63.33 8.24
C ASP A 37 18.15 63.90 7.08
N ASN A 38 18.18 63.16 5.98
CA ASN A 38 17.38 63.40 4.78
C ASN A 38 15.89 63.02 4.99
N CYS A 39 15.55 62.31 6.06
CA CYS A 39 14.19 61.89 6.39
C CYS A 39 13.51 62.87 7.37
N ALA A 40 12.21 63.10 7.17
CA ALA A 40 11.37 63.86 8.09
C ALA A 40 11.30 63.18 9.47
N PRO A 41 11.16 63.92 10.59
CA PRO A 41 11.15 63.34 11.94
C PRO A 41 10.16 62.18 12.13
N SER A 42 8.95 62.29 11.58
CA SER A 42 7.94 61.22 11.62
C SER A 42 8.38 59.93 10.89
N VAL A 43 9.21 60.06 9.85
CA VAL A 43 9.81 58.93 9.12
C VAL A 43 10.96 58.33 9.92
N ARG A 44 11.83 59.16 10.54
CA ARG A 44 12.89 58.69 11.46
C ARG A 44 12.29 57.89 12.62
N TYR A 45 11.27 58.44 13.29
CA TYR A 45 10.52 57.77 14.35
C TYR A 45 9.92 56.44 13.86
N ALA A 46 9.24 56.44 12.71
CA ALA A 46 8.62 55.23 12.15
C ALA A 46 9.66 54.15 11.87
N LEU A 47 10.78 54.46 11.20
CA LEU A 47 11.86 53.50 10.91
C LEU A 47 12.46 52.92 12.21
N ARG A 48 12.80 53.78 13.17
CA ARG A 48 13.31 53.37 14.49
C ARG A 48 12.33 52.52 15.29
N ARG A 49 11.01 52.68 15.09
CA ARG A 49 9.97 51.87 15.73
C ARG A 49 9.74 50.53 15.00
N LEU A 50 9.78 50.53 13.67
CA LEU A 50 9.67 49.33 12.83
C LEU A 50 10.88 48.40 13.05
N VAL A 51 12.10 48.94 13.08
CA VAL A 51 13.34 48.17 13.31
C VAL A 51 13.41 47.56 14.73
N ARG A 52 12.89 48.23 15.77
CA ARG A 52 12.74 47.59 17.10
C ARG A 52 11.55 46.63 17.18
N GLY A 53 10.57 46.79 16.30
CA GLY A 53 9.38 45.93 16.28
C GLY A 53 9.66 44.53 15.71
N VAL A 54 10.59 44.40 14.76
CA VAL A 54 10.96 43.09 14.19
C VAL A 54 11.66 42.16 15.18
N SER A 55 12.23 42.67 16.28
CA SER A 55 12.73 41.87 17.41
C SER A 55 11.69 41.69 18.53
N SER A 56 10.39 41.67 18.19
CA SER A 56 9.36 41.28 19.14
C SER A 56 9.39 39.77 19.42
N SER A 57 9.18 39.35 20.66
CA SER A 57 8.97 37.94 21.01
C SER A 57 7.70 37.35 20.38
N ARG A 58 6.72 38.19 20.01
CA ARG A 58 5.45 37.76 19.38
C ARG A 58 5.62 37.60 17.87
N GLU A 59 5.39 36.39 17.37
CA GLU A 59 5.74 36.01 15.99
C GLU A 59 4.99 36.81 14.92
N CYS A 60 3.67 36.91 15.04
CA CYS A 60 2.83 37.71 14.14
C CYS A 60 3.20 39.20 14.17
N ALA A 61 3.71 39.70 15.31
CA ALA A 61 4.18 41.08 15.41
C ALA A 61 5.47 41.27 14.58
N ARG A 62 6.45 40.34 14.67
CA ARG A 62 7.67 40.39 13.84
C ARG A 62 7.35 40.49 12.36
N GLN A 63 6.42 39.65 11.88
CA GLN A 63 5.96 39.66 10.49
C GLN A 63 5.30 41.00 10.11
N GLY A 64 4.38 41.52 10.92
CA GLY A 64 3.72 42.81 10.68
C GLY A 64 4.70 44.00 10.66
N PHE A 65 5.67 44.02 11.58
CA PHE A 65 6.73 45.03 11.60
C PHE A 65 7.68 44.92 10.40
N ALA A 66 8.03 43.70 9.95
CA ALA A 66 8.86 43.48 8.76
C ALA A 66 8.16 43.92 7.48
N LEU A 67 6.86 43.61 7.33
CA LEU A 67 6.03 44.08 6.22
C LEU A 67 5.92 45.62 6.22
N GLY A 68 5.69 46.22 7.39
CA GLY A 68 5.67 47.67 7.56
C GLY A 68 7.01 48.34 7.19
N LEU A 69 8.14 47.76 7.61
CA LEU A 69 9.48 48.21 7.26
C LEU A 69 9.72 48.14 5.75
N SER A 70 9.45 46.98 5.14
CA SER A 70 9.63 46.76 3.69
C SER A 70 8.80 47.73 2.86
N ALA A 71 7.54 47.97 3.27
CA ALA A 71 6.64 48.91 2.61
C ALA A 71 7.08 50.38 2.76
N VAL A 72 7.62 50.80 3.90
CA VAL A 72 8.13 52.17 4.09
C VAL A 72 9.41 52.40 3.30
N VAL A 73 10.39 51.49 3.42
CA VAL A 73 11.66 51.53 2.69
C VAL A 73 11.42 51.55 1.17
N GLY A 74 10.63 50.60 0.65
CA GLY A 74 10.33 50.49 -0.78
C GLY A 74 9.46 51.64 -1.35
N LYS A 75 8.90 52.51 -0.50
CA LYS A 75 8.08 53.66 -0.92
C LYS A 75 8.72 55.02 -0.66
N ILE A 76 9.85 55.13 0.03
CA ILE A 76 10.51 56.40 0.33
C ILE A 76 11.98 56.36 -0.17
N PRO A 77 12.28 56.85 -1.38
CA PRO A 77 13.61 56.72 -2.00
C PRO A 77 14.76 57.38 -1.22
N SER A 78 14.44 58.39 -0.41
CA SER A 78 15.37 59.25 0.33
C SER A 78 15.98 58.58 1.57
N ILE A 79 15.52 57.36 1.89
CA ILE A 79 16.12 56.48 2.89
C ILE A 79 17.40 55.89 2.30
N LYS A 80 18.57 56.19 2.89
CA LYS A 80 19.86 55.61 2.48
C LYS A 80 20.00 54.17 3.00
N LEU A 81 20.39 53.25 2.11
CA LEU A 81 20.56 51.82 2.45
C LEU A 81 21.65 51.59 3.50
N ASP A 82 22.82 52.20 3.31
CA ASP A 82 23.95 52.18 4.26
C ASP A 82 23.51 52.58 5.69
N SER A 83 22.80 53.70 5.79
CA SER A 83 22.24 54.22 7.05
C SER A 83 21.22 53.24 7.66
N MET A 84 20.37 52.60 6.84
CA MET A 84 19.45 51.56 7.33
C MET A 84 20.17 50.29 7.81
N MET A 85 21.23 49.85 7.15
CA MET A 85 22.01 48.69 7.61
C MET A 85 22.71 48.98 8.93
N LYS A 86 23.30 50.18 9.09
CA LYS A 86 23.86 50.67 10.36
C LYS A 86 22.80 50.79 11.45
N LEU A 87 21.62 51.35 11.15
CA LEU A 87 20.49 51.43 12.07
C LEU A 87 20.02 50.05 12.56
N ILE A 88 19.95 49.05 11.68
CA ILE A 88 19.58 47.68 12.05
C ILE A 88 20.60 47.06 13.00
N VAL A 89 21.90 47.21 12.71
CA VAL A 89 22.97 46.69 13.58
C VAL A 89 22.94 47.38 14.95
N ASN A 90 22.80 48.70 14.99
CA ASN A 90 22.86 49.52 16.21
C ASN A 90 21.60 49.39 17.08
N LEU A 91 20.40 49.27 16.49
CA LEU A 91 19.16 49.12 17.27
C LEU A 91 18.89 47.70 17.74
N LEU A 92 19.51 46.70 17.09
CA LEU A 92 19.40 45.28 17.42
C LEU A 92 20.78 44.72 17.79
N GLU A 93 21.55 45.46 18.58
CA GLU A 93 22.84 44.97 19.12
C GLU A 93 22.62 43.74 20.02
N ILE A 94 23.62 42.86 20.06
CA ILE A 94 23.60 41.62 20.85
C ILE A 94 24.82 41.64 21.76
N THR A 95 24.62 42.01 23.03
CA THR A 95 25.69 42.01 24.04
C THR A 95 25.74 40.67 24.78
N SER A 96 26.91 40.32 25.31
CA SER A 96 27.13 39.08 26.10
C SER A 96 26.33 39.04 27.42
N SER A 97 25.75 40.16 27.84
CA SER A 97 24.90 40.30 29.02
C SER A 97 23.40 40.02 28.78
N MET A 98 22.96 39.82 27.53
CA MET A 98 21.55 39.58 27.21
C MET A 98 21.09 38.16 27.59
N LYS A 99 19.82 38.01 27.97
CA LYS A 99 19.24 36.67 28.16
C LYS A 99 19.12 35.96 26.81
N GLY A 100 19.19 34.63 26.83
CA GLY A 100 19.18 33.81 25.59
C GLY A 100 17.96 34.07 24.68
N GLN A 101 16.78 34.33 25.25
CA GLN A 101 15.58 34.69 24.48
C GLN A 101 15.66 36.11 23.89
N GLU A 102 16.17 37.10 24.64
CA GLU A 102 16.35 38.48 24.17
C GLU A 102 17.36 38.52 23.02
N ALA A 103 18.47 37.77 23.13
CA ALA A 103 19.47 37.62 22.08
C ALA A 103 18.91 36.89 20.84
N LYS A 104 18.06 35.86 21.03
CA LYS A 104 17.34 35.17 19.95
C LYS A 104 16.37 36.11 19.22
N ASP A 105 15.60 36.91 19.94
CA ASP A 105 14.66 37.87 19.34
C ASP A 105 15.39 39.00 18.59
N CYS A 106 16.56 39.47 19.06
CA CYS A 106 17.40 40.40 18.29
C CYS A 106 18.03 39.76 17.03
N LEU A 107 18.48 38.50 17.10
CA LEU A 107 18.97 37.75 15.92
C LEU A 107 17.86 37.58 14.87
N LEU A 108 16.66 37.16 15.29
CA LEU A 108 15.48 37.08 14.43
C LEU A 108 15.08 38.46 13.90
N GLY A 109 15.16 39.50 14.72
CA GLY A 109 14.88 40.88 14.30
C GLY A 109 15.81 41.35 13.18
N ARG A 110 17.12 41.06 13.25
CA ARG A 110 18.08 41.35 12.18
C ARG A 110 17.71 40.61 10.89
N LEU A 111 17.35 39.33 11.00
CA LEU A 111 16.91 38.50 9.87
C LEU A 111 15.64 39.08 9.20
N PHE A 112 14.61 39.39 9.98
CA PHE A 112 13.38 40.02 9.50
C PHE A 112 13.63 41.41 8.92
N ALA A 113 14.57 42.19 9.46
CA ALA A 113 14.95 43.50 8.92
C ALA A 113 15.64 43.38 7.56
N TYR A 114 16.62 42.48 7.42
CA TYR A 114 17.31 42.26 6.14
C TYR A 114 16.37 41.69 5.07
N GLY A 115 15.48 40.74 5.43
CA GLY A 115 14.43 40.27 4.53
C GLY A 115 13.44 41.37 4.11
N ALA A 116 13.12 42.30 5.02
CA ALA A 116 12.33 43.48 4.68
C ALA A 116 13.05 44.42 3.69
N LEU A 117 14.37 44.61 3.83
CA LEU A 117 15.16 45.38 2.86
C LEU A 117 15.24 44.67 1.50
N ALA A 118 15.48 43.36 1.44
CA ALA A 118 15.49 42.59 0.20
C ALA A 118 14.16 42.71 -0.56
N ARG A 119 13.04 42.50 0.15
CA ARG A 119 11.68 42.55 -0.43
C ARG A 119 11.20 43.97 -0.76
N SER A 120 11.86 45.00 -0.23
CA SER A 120 11.58 46.41 -0.59
C SER A 120 11.95 46.77 -2.03
N ARG A 121 12.80 45.93 -2.67
CA ARG A 121 13.45 46.16 -3.97
C ARG A 121 14.34 47.41 -4.03
N GLN A 122 14.62 48.07 -2.89
CA GLN A 122 15.51 49.22 -2.88
C GLN A 122 16.99 48.81 -3.01
N ILE A 123 17.38 47.64 -2.52
CA ILE A 123 18.76 47.12 -2.59
C ILE A 123 19.27 46.96 -4.03
N THR A 124 18.43 46.45 -4.94
CA THR A 124 18.79 46.16 -6.33
C THR A 124 18.58 47.34 -7.28
N ARG A 125 17.87 48.38 -6.83
CA ARG A 125 17.55 49.57 -7.63
C ARG A 125 18.78 50.43 -8.02
N PRO A 126 19.78 50.68 -7.15
CA PRO A 126 21.01 51.39 -7.53
C PRO A 126 21.75 50.73 -8.70
N LEU A 127 21.77 49.40 -8.77
CA LEU A 127 22.44 48.63 -9.82
C LEU A 127 21.90 48.85 -11.24
N VAL A 128 20.68 49.40 -11.36
CA VAL A 128 20.08 49.81 -12.64
C VAL A 128 20.58 51.20 -13.08
N ALA A 129 21.18 51.98 -12.17
CA ALA A 129 21.69 53.34 -12.40
C ALA A 129 23.23 53.43 -12.38
N ASP A 130 23.90 52.69 -11.50
CA ASP A 130 25.36 52.56 -11.43
C ASP A 130 25.74 51.10 -11.10
N LYS A 131 26.62 50.51 -11.91
CA LYS A 131 27.05 49.12 -11.77
C LYS A 131 28.11 48.91 -10.67
N ASN A 132 28.73 49.99 -10.19
CA ASN A 132 29.86 49.94 -9.25
C ASN A 132 29.43 50.05 -7.77
N THR A 133 28.13 50.22 -7.46
CA THR A 133 27.67 50.34 -6.06
C THR A 133 27.87 49.04 -5.29
N LEU A 134 28.57 49.08 -4.15
CA LEU A 134 28.90 47.88 -3.35
C LEU A 134 27.77 47.43 -2.39
N TYR A 135 26.62 48.10 -2.36
CA TYR A 135 25.57 47.86 -1.36
C TYR A 135 25.01 46.44 -1.34
N VAL A 136 24.98 45.73 -2.48
CA VAL A 136 24.58 44.31 -2.51
C VAL A 136 25.67 43.44 -1.86
N LYS A 137 26.94 43.68 -2.21
CA LYS A 137 28.10 42.97 -1.67
C LYS A 137 28.22 43.09 -0.16
N GLU A 138 27.98 44.29 0.38
CA GLU A 138 27.91 44.57 1.82
C GLU A 138 26.71 43.87 2.47
N PHE A 139 25.51 43.99 1.88
CA PHE A 139 24.29 43.35 2.38
C PHE A 139 24.42 41.82 2.44
N VAL A 140 24.94 41.18 1.39
CA VAL A 140 25.16 39.72 1.36
C VAL A 140 26.16 39.32 2.45
N GLY A 141 27.28 40.05 2.62
CA GLY A 141 28.22 39.79 3.72
C GLY A 141 27.59 39.94 5.12
N HIS A 142 26.72 40.94 5.32
CA HIS A 142 25.95 41.12 6.56
C HIS A 142 24.97 39.96 6.83
N VAL A 143 24.32 39.42 5.78
CA VAL A 143 23.37 38.30 5.88
C VAL A 143 24.10 36.97 6.10
N LEU A 144 25.24 36.73 5.43
CA LEU A 144 26.10 35.57 5.68
C LEU A 144 26.65 35.58 7.12
N SER A 145 27.17 36.71 7.61
CA SER A 145 27.67 36.78 9.00
C SER A 145 26.56 36.62 10.05
N LEU A 146 25.28 36.82 9.67
CA LEU A 146 24.13 36.49 10.52
C LEU A 146 23.82 34.98 10.49
N ALA A 147 23.88 34.34 9.32
CA ALA A 147 23.70 32.88 9.14
C ALA A 147 24.68 32.06 10.01
N GLU A 148 25.94 32.51 10.09
CA GLU A 148 26.98 31.88 10.91
C GLU A 148 26.64 31.84 12.42
N LYS A 149 25.78 32.73 12.94
CA LYS A 149 25.59 32.85 14.40
C LYS A 149 24.83 31.68 15.03
N LYS A 150 23.85 31.10 14.33
CA LYS A 150 23.02 29.96 14.80
C LYS A 150 22.41 29.21 13.60
N ARG A 151 22.35 27.86 13.68
CA ARG A 151 21.78 26.99 12.62
C ARG A 151 20.40 27.46 12.11
N TYR A 152 19.48 27.82 13.01
CA TYR A 152 18.12 28.28 12.64
C TYR A 152 18.06 29.59 11.84
N LEU A 153 19.17 30.32 11.68
CA LEU A 153 19.26 31.54 10.86
C LEU A 153 19.73 31.26 9.43
N ARG A 154 20.29 30.08 9.13
CA ARG A 154 21.00 29.80 7.88
C ARG A 154 20.06 29.75 6.67
N GLU A 155 19.21 28.73 6.57
CA GLU A 155 18.26 28.59 5.45
C GLU A 155 17.41 29.86 5.21
N PRO A 156 16.90 30.57 6.25
CA PRO A 156 16.23 31.86 6.04
C PRO A 156 17.14 32.98 5.54
N ALA A 157 18.41 33.02 5.94
CA ALA A 157 19.39 33.99 5.43
C ALA A 157 19.77 33.69 3.97
N ILE A 158 19.91 32.41 3.61
CA ILE A 158 20.09 31.99 2.21
C ILE A 158 18.86 32.36 1.38
N SER A 159 17.64 32.16 1.89
CA SER A 159 16.41 32.64 1.24
C SER A 159 16.39 34.17 1.04
N ILE A 160 16.96 34.96 1.96
CA ILE A 160 17.08 36.42 1.80
C ILE A 160 18.14 36.82 0.75
N ILE A 161 19.20 36.03 0.59
CA ILE A 161 20.18 36.21 -0.51
C ILE A 161 19.51 35.86 -1.84
N LEU A 162 18.77 34.76 -1.90
CA LEU A 162 18.02 34.34 -3.09
C LEU A 162 16.95 35.37 -3.49
N ASP A 163 16.20 35.93 -2.53
CA ASP A 163 15.26 37.05 -2.76
C ASP A 163 15.92 38.25 -3.46
N VAL A 164 17.22 38.48 -3.27
CA VAL A 164 18.00 39.53 -3.95
C VAL A 164 18.48 39.05 -5.33
N VAL A 165 18.98 37.81 -5.45
CA VAL A 165 19.39 37.20 -6.72
C VAL A 165 18.24 37.16 -7.74
N GLU A 166 17.01 36.86 -7.29
CA GLU A 166 15.76 36.91 -8.08
C GLU A 166 15.52 38.26 -8.78
N GLN A 167 16.07 39.34 -8.23
CA GLN A 167 15.79 40.72 -8.64
C GLN A 167 16.93 41.36 -9.45
N MET A 168 17.99 40.62 -9.76
CA MET A 168 19.22 41.14 -10.38
C MET A 168 19.44 40.61 -11.81
N PRO A 169 20.08 41.41 -12.69
CA PRO A 169 20.55 40.91 -13.97
C PRO A 169 21.73 39.95 -13.77
N VAL A 170 21.83 38.95 -14.63
CA VAL A 170 22.80 37.84 -14.53
C VAL A 170 24.24 38.34 -14.49
N GLU A 171 24.55 39.39 -15.26
CA GLU A 171 25.88 39.99 -15.36
C GLU A 171 26.35 40.67 -14.05
N ALA A 172 25.44 40.95 -13.12
CA ALA A 172 25.78 41.51 -11.81
C ALA A 172 26.09 40.46 -10.73
N LEU A 173 25.70 39.20 -10.95
CA LEU A 173 25.72 38.15 -9.92
C LEU A 173 27.14 37.85 -9.42
N MET A 174 28.11 37.80 -10.34
CA MET A 174 29.52 37.55 -10.05
C MET A 174 30.07 38.58 -9.02
N ASN A 175 30.14 39.84 -9.42
CA ASN A 175 30.84 40.90 -8.70
C ASN A 175 30.17 41.31 -7.37
N GLN A 176 28.85 41.07 -7.24
CA GLN A 176 28.02 41.57 -6.15
C GLN A 176 27.59 40.48 -5.16
N VAL A 177 27.47 39.22 -5.59
CA VAL A 177 27.00 38.11 -4.73
C VAL A 177 28.07 37.04 -4.56
N LEU A 178 28.70 36.58 -5.65
CA LEU A 178 29.73 35.53 -5.56
C LEU A 178 31.06 36.04 -4.98
N GLU A 179 31.43 37.29 -5.25
CA GLU A 179 32.56 37.96 -4.57
C GLU A 179 32.23 38.50 -3.16
N ALA A 180 31.03 38.26 -2.61
CA ALA A 180 30.65 38.85 -1.32
C ALA A 180 31.47 38.26 -0.15
N PRO A 181 31.77 39.04 0.90
CA PRO A 181 32.54 38.55 2.06
C PRO A 181 31.92 37.29 2.68
N GLY A 182 32.70 36.22 2.75
CA GLY A 182 32.29 34.91 3.25
C GLY A 182 31.76 33.94 2.19
N MET A 183 31.34 34.39 1.00
CA MET A 183 30.67 33.54 0.01
C MET A 183 31.57 32.41 -0.53
N GLN A 184 32.81 32.72 -0.90
CA GLN A 184 33.78 31.70 -1.33
C GLN A 184 34.05 30.67 -0.22
N GLN A 185 34.23 31.14 1.02
CA GLN A 185 34.51 30.26 2.17
C GLN A 185 33.32 29.36 2.55
N LEU A 186 32.09 29.78 2.27
CA LEU A 186 30.89 28.96 2.44
C LEU A 186 30.97 27.72 1.52
N PHE A 187 31.17 27.93 0.22
CA PHE A 187 31.24 26.83 -0.74
C PHE A 187 32.51 25.97 -0.60
N GLU A 188 33.66 26.59 -0.30
CA GLU A 188 34.92 25.86 -0.08
C GLU A 188 34.83 24.84 1.05
N LYS A 189 34.14 25.17 2.16
CA LYS A 189 34.04 24.31 3.36
C LYS A 189 32.78 23.44 3.37
N ALA A 190 31.84 23.64 2.44
CA ALA A 190 30.51 23.04 2.49
C ALA A 190 30.53 21.50 2.51
N VAL A 191 31.34 20.86 1.67
CA VAL A 191 31.44 19.39 1.62
C VAL A 191 32.06 18.81 2.90
N GLU A 192 33.10 19.49 3.40
CA GLU A 192 33.86 19.09 4.59
C GLU A 192 33.04 19.22 5.89
N ILE A 193 32.12 20.18 5.94
CA ILE A 193 31.22 20.42 7.09
C ILE A 193 29.86 19.72 6.92
N GLY A 194 29.46 19.37 5.68
CA GLY A 194 28.14 18.86 5.36
C GLY A 194 27.07 19.94 5.37
N ASP A 195 27.27 21.04 4.63
CA ASP A 195 26.41 22.23 4.70
C ASP A 195 25.26 22.20 3.65
N PRO A 196 24.00 21.92 4.06
CA PRO A 196 22.86 21.85 3.12
C PRO A 196 22.43 23.23 2.62
N ASP A 197 22.72 24.29 3.38
CA ASP A 197 22.37 25.67 3.03
C ASP A 197 23.25 26.16 1.86
N ALA A 198 24.53 25.80 1.88
CA ALA A 198 25.47 26.04 0.79
C ALA A 198 25.11 25.24 -0.48
N LEU A 199 24.75 23.95 -0.36
CA LEU A 199 24.31 23.13 -1.51
C LEU A 199 23.03 23.68 -2.15
N PHE A 200 22.05 24.09 -1.33
CA PHE A 200 20.81 24.73 -1.79
C PHE A 200 21.10 26.04 -2.56
N LEU A 201 21.94 26.91 -2.01
CA LEU A 201 22.35 28.16 -2.68
C LEU A 201 23.06 27.90 -4.01
N ALA A 202 23.96 26.92 -4.07
CA ALA A 202 24.69 26.57 -5.28
C ALA A 202 23.74 26.09 -6.40
N LEU A 203 22.76 25.23 -6.08
CA LEU A 203 21.78 24.72 -7.05
C LEU A 203 20.88 25.83 -7.63
N GLU A 204 20.35 26.71 -6.78
CA GLU A 204 19.52 27.86 -7.19
C GLU A 204 20.29 28.87 -8.05
N ILE A 205 21.55 29.13 -7.72
CA ILE A 205 22.42 29.97 -8.55
C ILE A 205 22.73 29.27 -9.88
N GLN A 206 23.01 27.96 -9.88
CA GLN A 206 23.35 27.20 -11.08
C GLN A 206 22.18 27.07 -12.09
N GLU A 207 20.91 27.07 -11.65
CA GLU A 207 19.78 27.17 -12.60
C GLU A 207 19.73 28.55 -13.29
N LYS A 208 20.00 29.63 -12.53
CA LYS A 208 19.92 31.02 -13.01
C LYS A 208 21.17 31.44 -13.79
N PHE A 209 22.33 30.84 -13.51
CA PHE A 209 23.59 31.06 -14.20
C PHE A 209 24.27 29.74 -14.63
N PRO A 210 23.88 29.17 -15.79
CA PRO A 210 24.45 27.91 -16.28
C PRO A 210 25.91 28.01 -16.79
N THR A 211 26.48 29.21 -16.86
CA THR A 211 27.80 29.48 -17.46
C THR A 211 28.90 29.09 -16.47
N GLY A 212 29.23 27.80 -16.46
CA GLY A 212 29.97 27.15 -15.36
C GLY A 212 31.15 27.93 -14.78
N ASP A 213 30.99 28.32 -13.52
CA ASP A 213 32.04 28.89 -12.68
C ASP A 213 32.77 27.79 -11.90
N GLN A 214 34.06 27.98 -11.62
CA GLN A 214 34.84 27.04 -10.82
C GLN A 214 34.41 27.04 -9.34
N MET A 215 33.70 28.07 -8.87
CA MET A 215 33.29 28.20 -7.46
C MET A 215 32.51 26.99 -6.91
N PHE A 216 31.69 26.33 -7.73
CA PHE A 216 30.83 25.23 -7.26
C PHE A 216 31.44 23.83 -7.41
N HIS A 217 32.67 23.67 -7.91
CA HIS A 217 33.23 22.37 -8.32
C HIS A 217 33.31 21.30 -7.22
N LYS A 218 33.32 21.68 -5.93
CA LYS A 218 33.23 20.74 -4.80
C LYS A 218 31.80 20.20 -4.60
N LEU A 219 30.78 21.03 -4.83
CA LEU A 219 29.37 20.75 -4.52
C LEU A 219 28.55 20.26 -5.71
N LEU A 220 28.91 20.67 -6.93
CA LEU A 220 28.15 20.41 -8.15
C LEU A 220 29.05 19.84 -9.25
N PRO A 221 28.55 18.91 -10.08
CA PRO A 221 29.34 18.34 -11.16
C PRO A 221 29.58 19.35 -12.28
N HIS A 222 30.77 19.30 -12.90
CA HIS A 222 31.09 20.11 -14.07
C HIS A 222 31.41 19.20 -15.28
N PRO A 223 30.70 19.33 -16.43
CA PRO A 223 29.59 20.25 -16.69
C PRO A 223 28.28 19.80 -16.01
N PHE A 224 27.53 20.75 -15.45
CA PHE A 224 26.32 20.47 -14.68
C PHE A 224 25.23 19.78 -15.52
N ASN A 225 24.81 18.58 -15.09
CA ASN A 225 23.65 17.87 -15.62
C ASN A 225 23.13 16.86 -14.57
N ALA A 226 21.86 16.48 -14.70
CA ALA A 226 21.18 15.60 -13.74
C ALA A 226 21.85 14.22 -13.59
N ASN A 227 22.31 13.60 -14.68
CA ASN A 227 22.88 12.24 -14.64
C ASN A 227 24.25 12.19 -13.94
N LEU A 228 24.99 13.30 -13.89
CA LEU A 228 26.18 13.42 -13.03
C LEU A 228 25.81 13.81 -11.59
N LEU A 229 24.77 14.64 -11.39
CA LEU A 229 24.31 15.06 -10.06
C LEU A 229 23.75 13.87 -9.26
N PHE A 230 23.02 12.98 -9.93
CA PHE A 230 22.49 11.73 -9.38
C PHE A 230 23.37 10.52 -9.74
N SER A 231 24.68 10.72 -9.95
CA SER A 231 25.62 9.60 -10.03
C SER A 231 25.96 9.10 -8.62
N ARG A 232 26.17 7.79 -8.43
CA ARG A 232 26.45 7.19 -7.11
C ARG A 232 27.65 7.85 -6.45
N ASP A 233 28.74 8.03 -7.19
CA ASP A 233 29.97 8.68 -6.71
C ASP A 233 29.72 10.10 -6.17
N HIS A 234 28.95 10.91 -6.89
CA HIS A 234 28.69 12.29 -6.47
C HIS A 234 27.67 12.37 -5.33
N LEU A 235 26.61 11.56 -5.34
CA LEU A 235 25.67 11.48 -4.22
C LEU A 235 26.38 11.07 -2.93
N SER A 236 27.34 10.12 -3.00
CA SER A 236 28.19 9.74 -1.87
C SER A 236 28.97 10.92 -1.28
N THR A 237 29.46 11.85 -2.10
CA THR A 237 30.14 13.07 -1.60
C THR A 237 29.21 14.06 -0.89
N LEU A 238 27.89 13.96 -1.09
CA LEU A 238 26.89 14.87 -0.53
C LEU A 238 26.10 14.30 0.65
N ILE A 239 26.35 13.03 1.05
CA ILE A 239 25.69 12.36 2.19
C ILE A 239 25.75 13.20 3.49
N SER A 240 26.85 13.91 3.74
CA SER A 240 26.99 14.80 4.90
C SER A 240 25.97 15.94 4.88
N CYS A 241 25.80 16.60 3.73
CA CYS A 241 24.82 17.67 3.52
C CYS A 241 23.38 17.15 3.69
N PHE A 242 23.08 15.98 3.10
CA PHE A 242 21.76 15.35 3.23
C PHE A 242 21.44 15.00 4.70
N LYS A 243 22.39 14.41 5.43
CA LYS A 243 22.24 14.04 6.85
C LYS A 243 22.08 15.25 7.78
N GLU A 244 22.78 16.35 7.55
CA GLU A 244 22.61 17.57 8.37
C GLU A 244 21.33 18.36 8.06
N SER A 245 20.75 18.21 6.86
CA SER A 245 19.47 18.88 6.51
C SER A 245 18.29 18.52 7.43
N SER A 246 18.37 17.39 8.14
CA SER A 246 17.40 16.95 9.16
C SER A 246 17.26 17.90 10.35
N PHE A 247 18.17 18.87 10.55
CA PHE A 247 18.12 19.83 11.68
C PHE A 247 16.82 20.65 11.77
N CYS A 248 16.04 20.72 10.68
CA CYS A 248 14.81 21.51 10.59
C CYS A 248 13.51 20.70 10.71
N GLN A 249 13.60 19.39 10.93
CA GLN A 249 12.45 18.51 11.22
C GLN A 249 11.57 19.09 12.36
N PRO A 250 10.23 18.99 12.29
CA PRO A 250 9.42 18.27 11.28
C PRO A 250 9.19 19.05 9.96
N ARG A 251 9.90 20.14 9.69
CA ARG A 251 9.88 20.79 8.38
C ARG A 251 10.95 20.18 7.47
N VAL A 252 10.63 20.05 6.18
CA VAL A 252 11.59 19.68 5.14
C VAL A 252 12.44 20.89 4.73
N HIS A 253 13.76 20.71 4.61
CA HIS A 253 14.70 21.74 4.13
C HIS A 253 14.46 22.09 2.65
N SER A 254 14.60 23.36 2.28
CA SER A 254 14.33 23.87 0.92
C SER A 254 15.19 23.21 -0.18
N LEU A 255 16.31 22.58 0.18
CA LEU A 255 17.11 21.72 -0.70
C LEU A 255 16.27 20.62 -1.38
N TRP A 256 15.37 19.96 -0.64
CA TRP A 256 14.69 18.77 -1.13
C TRP A 256 13.69 19.05 -2.26
N PRO A 257 12.80 20.07 -2.17
CA PRO A 257 12.01 20.50 -3.32
C PRO A 257 12.84 20.85 -4.57
N VAL A 258 14.05 21.41 -4.42
CA VAL A 258 14.95 21.71 -5.55
C VAL A 258 15.50 20.42 -6.16
N LEU A 259 16.03 19.50 -5.36
CA LEU A 259 16.50 18.19 -5.84
C LEU A 259 15.39 17.41 -6.55
N VAL A 260 14.18 17.39 -5.99
CA VAL A 260 12.99 16.76 -6.62
C VAL A 260 12.59 17.46 -7.93
N ASN A 261 12.77 18.78 -8.06
CA ASN A 261 12.54 19.48 -9.33
C ASN A 261 13.58 19.14 -10.41
N ILE A 262 14.82 18.77 -10.04
CA ILE A 262 15.88 18.37 -10.96
C ILE A 262 15.76 16.88 -11.33
N LEU A 263 15.40 16.03 -10.36
CA LEU A 263 15.18 14.58 -10.54
C LEU A 263 13.89 14.28 -11.33
N LEU A 264 12.81 15.00 -11.03
CA LEU A 264 11.49 14.88 -11.66
C LEU A 264 11.01 16.25 -12.19
N PRO A 265 11.54 16.71 -13.35
CA PRO A 265 11.13 17.96 -13.97
C PRO A 265 9.64 17.97 -14.34
N LYS A 266 8.97 19.11 -14.12
CA LYS A 266 7.52 19.33 -14.31
C LYS A 266 7.02 19.31 -15.77
N GLY A 267 7.75 18.63 -16.67
CA GLY A 267 7.47 18.54 -18.10
C GLY A 267 7.86 17.20 -18.73
N ALA A 268 8.10 16.16 -17.93
CA ALA A 268 8.14 14.78 -18.42
C ALA A 268 6.71 14.35 -18.80
N PRO A 269 6.49 13.73 -19.98
CA PRO A 269 5.16 13.31 -20.42
C PRO A 269 4.67 12.12 -19.58
N GLN A 270 3.61 12.32 -18.80
CA GLN A 270 2.88 11.30 -18.05
C GLN A 270 1.66 10.82 -18.88
N SER A 271 1.93 10.18 -20.02
CA SER A 271 0.95 9.45 -20.84
C SER A 271 1.63 8.72 -22.00
N GLU A 272 1.47 7.40 -22.11
CA GLU A 272 1.73 6.67 -23.36
C GLU A 272 0.52 6.80 -24.29
N ASP A 273 0.31 8.01 -24.83
CA ASP A 273 -0.79 8.23 -25.76
C ASP A 273 -0.40 9.16 -26.91
N THR A 274 -0.73 8.75 -28.13
CA THR A 274 -0.27 9.43 -29.35
C THR A 274 -1.44 10.13 -30.05
N THR A 275 -1.58 11.45 -29.83
CA THR A 275 -2.18 12.30 -30.87
C THR A 275 -1.76 13.77 -30.81
N LEU A 276 -1.68 14.31 -32.03
CA LEU A 276 -1.20 15.63 -32.42
C LEU A 276 -1.93 16.81 -31.75
N CYS A 277 -1.16 17.80 -31.27
CA CYS A 277 -1.46 19.22 -31.53
C CYS A 277 -0.22 20.12 -31.44
N LEU A 278 -0.27 21.29 -32.08
CA LEU A 278 0.89 22.15 -32.34
C LEU A 278 0.68 23.60 -31.90
N ASN A 279 1.80 24.28 -31.63
CA ASN A 279 2.00 25.74 -31.57
C ASN A 279 1.41 26.55 -30.39
N SER A 280 2.29 26.92 -29.45
CA SER A 280 2.64 28.33 -29.25
C SER A 280 4.08 28.47 -28.70
N LYS A 281 4.68 29.67 -28.76
CA LYS A 281 6.15 29.84 -28.69
C LYS A 281 6.63 30.62 -27.46
N LYS A 282 7.58 30.05 -26.70
CA LYS A 282 8.82 30.72 -26.23
C LYS A 282 9.87 29.71 -25.75
N HIS A 283 11.14 30.09 -25.76
CA HIS A 283 12.26 29.14 -25.65
C HIS A 283 12.62 28.74 -24.20
N ARG A 284 12.51 27.45 -23.91
CA ARG A 284 13.51 26.72 -23.09
C ARG A 284 13.79 25.40 -23.83
N LYS A 285 15.03 25.14 -24.26
CA LYS A 285 15.38 23.87 -24.93
C LYS A 285 15.42 22.75 -23.88
N ILE A 286 14.26 22.20 -23.54
CA ILE A 286 14.18 20.98 -22.74
C ILE A 286 14.78 19.86 -23.60
N LYS A 287 15.99 19.41 -23.24
CA LYS A 287 16.62 18.23 -23.82
C LYS A 287 15.69 17.04 -23.53
N LYS A 288 15.28 16.30 -24.56
CA LYS A 288 14.36 15.15 -24.41
C LYS A 288 14.99 14.18 -23.39
N CYS A 289 14.39 14.09 -22.21
CA CYS A 289 14.89 13.26 -21.13
C CYS A 289 14.58 11.80 -21.47
N ASN A 290 15.56 10.92 -21.33
CA ASN A 290 15.33 9.49 -21.56
C ASN A 290 14.65 8.88 -20.33
N VAL A 291 13.67 7.99 -20.51
CA VAL A 291 12.96 7.37 -19.39
C VAL A 291 13.93 6.51 -18.56
N GLU A 292 14.86 5.84 -19.23
CA GLU A 292 15.93 5.03 -18.61
C GLU A 292 16.87 5.90 -17.75
N ASP A 293 17.23 7.11 -18.20
CA ASP A 293 18.04 8.06 -17.43
C ASP A 293 17.32 8.47 -16.14
N VAL A 294 16.01 8.75 -16.22
CA VAL A 294 15.19 9.13 -15.06
C VAL A 294 15.10 7.97 -14.06
N SER A 295 14.78 6.76 -14.51
CA SER A 295 14.73 5.57 -13.66
C SER A 295 16.07 5.31 -12.96
N LYS A 296 17.18 5.42 -13.68
CA LYS A 296 18.53 5.25 -13.12
C LYS A 296 18.90 6.33 -12.10
N ASN A 297 18.55 7.59 -12.37
CA ASN A 297 18.79 8.69 -11.44
C ASN A 297 17.95 8.53 -10.15
N ILE A 298 16.71 8.04 -10.27
CA ILE A 298 15.85 7.71 -9.11
C ILE A 298 16.43 6.54 -8.32
N GLN A 299 16.91 5.48 -8.99
CA GLN A 299 17.55 4.34 -8.35
C GLN A 299 18.77 4.76 -7.53
N ASN A 300 19.74 5.46 -8.15
CA ASN A 300 20.91 5.97 -7.44
C ASN A 300 20.53 6.89 -6.25
N PHE A 301 19.47 7.69 -6.39
CA PHE A 301 18.97 8.54 -5.31
C PHE A 301 18.36 7.74 -4.15
N CYS A 302 17.53 6.74 -4.44
CA CYS A 302 16.94 5.86 -3.43
C CYS A 302 18.01 5.06 -2.69
N GLU A 303 18.88 4.35 -3.42
CA GLU A 303 19.98 3.55 -2.84
C GLU A 303 20.88 4.41 -1.95
N VAL A 304 21.46 5.49 -2.48
CA VAL A 304 22.52 6.25 -1.79
C VAL A 304 21.98 7.24 -0.75
N VAL A 305 20.84 7.89 -1.02
CA VAL A 305 20.35 9.00 -0.17
C VAL A 305 19.28 8.54 0.81
N ILE A 306 18.33 7.73 0.37
CA ILE A 306 17.26 7.22 1.23
C ILE A 306 17.77 6.05 2.07
N GLU A 307 18.30 4.99 1.44
CA GLU A 307 18.61 3.72 2.10
C GLU A 307 19.95 3.75 2.87
N GLU A 308 21.07 3.89 2.17
CA GLU A 308 22.43 3.94 2.76
C GLU A 308 22.67 5.13 3.71
N SER A 309 21.79 6.14 3.66
CA SER A 309 22.00 7.43 4.29
C SER A 309 20.96 7.80 5.35
N LEU A 310 19.67 7.89 4.99
CA LEU A 310 18.65 8.42 5.90
C LEU A 310 17.95 7.34 6.73
N LEU A 311 17.62 6.19 6.13
CA LEU A 311 16.96 5.08 6.83
C LEU A 311 17.89 4.40 7.84
N MET A 312 19.19 4.22 7.53
CA MET A 312 20.20 3.69 8.46
C MET A 312 20.71 4.75 9.48
N SER A 313 19.84 5.64 9.96
CA SER A 313 20.23 6.72 10.88
C SER A 313 19.14 7.06 11.91
N SER A 314 19.26 8.21 12.57
CA SER A 314 18.36 8.65 13.65
C SER A 314 16.89 8.74 13.22
N HIS A 315 15.98 8.73 14.21
CA HIS A 315 14.55 8.80 13.94
C HIS A 315 14.14 10.04 13.12
N ASP A 316 14.74 11.21 13.37
CA ASP A 316 14.50 12.42 12.56
C ASP A 316 14.88 12.24 11.07
N ARG A 317 15.90 11.42 10.79
CA ARG A 317 16.36 11.11 9.43
C ARG A 317 15.48 10.06 8.75
N LYS A 318 14.98 9.07 9.51
CA LYS A 318 13.92 8.16 9.06
C LYS A 318 12.62 8.93 8.75
N HIS A 319 12.23 9.91 9.57
CA HIS A 319 11.08 10.79 9.29
C HIS A 319 11.31 11.62 8.01
N LEU A 320 12.48 12.28 7.92
CA LEU A 320 12.86 13.04 6.73
C LEU A 320 12.86 12.17 5.44
N ALA A 321 13.26 10.91 5.53
CA ALA A 321 13.15 9.97 4.40
C ALA A 321 11.70 9.83 3.93
N PHE A 322 10.75 9.57 4.84
CA PHE A 322 9.33 9.52 4.49
C PHE A 322 8.83 10.83 3.88
N ASP A 323 9.22 11.99 4.44
CA ASP A 323 8.82 13.30 3.89
C ASP A 323 9.36 13.54 2.47
N ILE A 324 10.62 13.15 2.19
CA ILE A 324 11.21 13.24 0.85
C ILE A 324 10.48 12.32 -0.13
N LEU A 325 10.13 11.10 0.28
CA LEU A 325 9.37 10.19 -0.56
C LEU A 325 7.96 10.73 -0.87
N LEU A 326 7.28 11.36 0.11
CA LEU A 326 6.01 12.07 -0.13
C LEU A 326 6.16 13.26 -1.09
N LEU A 327 7.32 13.93 -1.14
CA LEU A 327 7.60 14.95 -2.17
C LEU A 327 7.83 14.35 -3.57
N LEU A 328 8.28 13.09 -3.68
CA LEU A 328 8.46 12.39 -4.95
C LEU A 328 7.12 11.90 -5.53
N LEU A 329 6.23 11.34 -4.71
CA LEU A 329 4.99 10.68 -5.17
C LEU A 329 4.24 11.46 -6.26
N PRO A 330 3.92 12.77 -6.11
CA PRO A 330 3.09 13.51 -7.09
C PRO A 330 3.65 13.61 -8.52
N ARG A 331 4.88 13.15 -8.78
CA ARG A 331 5.50 13.10 -10.11
C ARG A 331 6.14 11.75 -10.46
N LEU A 332 6.09 10.77 -9.55
CA LEU A 332 6.74 9.48 -9.71
C LEU A 332 6.11 8.68 -10.87
N PRO A 333 6.88 8.22 -11.87
CA PRO A 333 6.38 7.29 -12.89
C PRO A 333 6.02 5.94 -12.26
N ALA A 334 4.97 5.26 -12.76
CA ALA A 334 4.53 3.98 -12.21
C ALA A 334 5.64 2.90 -12.25
N SER A 335 6.47 2.90 -13.30
CA SER A 335 7.65 2.03 -13.45
C SER A 335 8.70 2.21 -12.35
N CYS A 336 8.73 3.37 -11.67
CA CYS A 336 9.70 3.69 -10.62
C CYS A 336 9.18 3.35 -9.20
N ILE A 337 7.94 2.87 -9.06
CA ILE A 337 7.35 2.54 -7.75
C ILE A 337 8.13 1.43 -7.05
N GLN A 338 8.52 0.37 -7.76
CA GLN A 338 9.30 -0.73 -7.18
C GLN A 338 10.76 -0.33 -6.86
N ILE A 339 11.23 0.81 -7.39
CA ILE A 339 12.53 1.39 -7.03
C ILE A 339 12.42 2.19 -5.73
N VAL A 340 11.31 2.93 -5.55
CA VAL A 340 11.05 3.74 -4.36
C VAL A 340 10.59 2.89 -3.17
N LEU A 341 9.72 1.90 -3.39
CA LEU A 341 9.24 0.96 -2.39
C LEU A 341 10.19 -0.25 -2.29
N SER A 342 11.47 0.02 -2.10
CA SER A 342 12.53 -0.99 -2.04
C SER A 342 12.48 -1.82 -0.76
N HIS A 343 13.26 -2.92 -0.77
CA HIS A 343 13.44 -3.82 0.37
C HIS A 343 13.70 -3.08 1.69
N LYS A 344 14.72 -2.20 1.72
CA LYS A 344 15.14 -1.49 2.94
C LYS A 344 14.06 -0.52 3.45
N LEU A 345 13.27 0.09 2.56
CA LEU A 345 12.11 0.91 2.97
C LEU A 345 10.96 0.05 3.51
N VAL A 346 10.57 -1.02 2.82
CA VAL A 346 9.43 -1.86 3.22
C VAL A 346 9.70 -2.55 4.55
N TYR A 347 10.91 -3.07 4.78
CA TYR A 347 11.31 -3.59 6.09
C TYR A 347 11.30 -2.51 7.18
N CYS A 348 11.78 -1.29 6.90
CA CYS A 348 11.74 -0.21 7.89
C CYS A 348 10.30 0.24 8.23
N LEU A 349 9.37 0.19 7.26
CA LEU A 349 7.95 0.41 7.51
C LEU A 349 7.36 -0.73 8.36
N MET A 350 7.68 -1.99 8.07
CA MET A 350 7.20 -3.14 8.84
C MET A 350 7.69 -3.13 10.29
N ASP A 351 8.97 -2.85 10.51
CA ASP A 351 9.59 -2.63 11.83
C ASP A 351 8.80 -1.57 12.63
N ILE A 352 8.71 -0.35 12.10
CA ILE A 352 8.05 0.78 12.77
C ILE A 352 6.55 0.52 13.01
N LEU A 353 5.83 -0.08 12.05
CA LEU A 353 4.38 -0.29 12.14
C LEU A 353 3.99 -1.53 12.95
N SER A 354 4.90 -2.49 13.16
CA SER A 354 4.66 -3.61 14.10
C SER A 354 4.50 -3.13 15.54
N THR A 355 5.19 -2.04 15.90
CA THR A 355 5.34 -1.56 17.28
C THR A 355 4.64 -0.21 17.46
N LYS A 356 3.41 -0.24 17.98
CA LYS A 356 2.54 0.95 18.17
C LYS A 356 3.15 2.04 19.06
N GLU A 357 4.10 1.69 19.92
CA GLU A 357 4.83 2.61 20.82
C GLU A 357 6.00 3.32 20.14
N SER A 358 6.39 2.90 18.91
CA SER A 358 7.46 3.53 18.16
C SER A 358 7.17 5.01 17.92
N TRP A 359 8.15 5.87 18.22
CA TRP A 359 8.05 7.32 18.02
C TRP A 359 7.72 7.70 16.57
N LEU A 360 8.10 6.85 15.61
CA LEU A 360 7.81 7.01 14.18
C LEU A 360 6.50 6.36 13.71
N TYR A 361 5.76 5.66 14.57
CA TYR A 361 4.53 4.93 14.19
C TYR A 361 3.54 5.83 13.44
N LYS A 362 3.30 7.05 13.96
CA LYS A 362 2.40 8.03 13.33
C LYS A 362 2.95 8.57 11.99
N ALA A 363 4.27 8.67 11.82
CA ALA A 363 4.90 9.11 10.58
C ALA A 363 4.83 8.02 9.50
N ALA A 364 5.11 6.77 9.84
CA ALA A 364 4.94 5.63 8.93
C ALA A 364 3.47 5.38 8.57
N GLN A 365 2.54 5.53 9.52
CA GLN A 365 1.10 5.45 9.27
C GLN A 365 0.61 6.57 8.35
N HIS A 366 1.11 7.80 8.55
CA HIS A 366 0.86 8.92 7.65
C HIS A 366 1.39 8.63 6.24
N PHE A 367 2.65 8.16 6.12
CA PHE A 367 3.25 7.79 4.85
C PHE A 367 2.42 6.74 4.09
N LEU A 368 2.02 5.65 4.75
CA LEU A 368 1.25 4.57 4.14
C LEU A 368 -0.16 5.03 3.72
N ARG A 369 -0.79 5.92 4.49
CA ARG A 369 -2.07 6.54 4.12
C ARG A 369 -1.92 7.45 2.89
N GLU A 370 -0.94 8.34 2.85
CA GLU A 370 -0.76 9.23 1.71
C GLU A 370 -0.28 8.49 0.44
N LEU A 371 0.47 7.40 0.58
CA LEU A 371 0.77 6.46 -0.50
C LEU A 371 -0.53 5.84 -1.06
N SER A 372 -1.42 5.39 -0.18
CA SER A 372 -2.72 4.79 -0.56
C SER A 372 -3.67 5.82 -1.21
N ASN A 373 -3.67 7.05 -0.72
CA ASN A 373 -4.39 8.18 -1.32
C ASN A 373 -3.85 8.52 -2.73
N TRP A 374 -2.53 8.50 -2.90
CA TRP A 374 -1.84 8.82 -4.15
C TRP A 374 -1.99 7.77 -5.26
N VAL A 375 -2.17 6.49 -4.88
CA VAL A 375 -2.53 5.42 -5.81
C VAL A 375 -3.90 5.70 -6.43
N GLY A 376 -4.92 6.00 -5.59
CA GLY A 376 -6.29 6.28 -6.03
C GLY A 376 -6.83 5.22 -7.00
N ASP A 377 -7.26 5.68 -8.17
CA ASP A 377 -7.84 4.86 -9.24
C ASP A 377 -6.84 4.41 -10.31
N ASP A 378 -5.55 4.76 -10.19
CA ASP A 378 -4.52 4.32 -11.13
C ASP A 378 -4.17 2.84 -10.89
N VAL A 379 -4.70 1.98 -11.76
CA VAL A 379 -4.54 0.52 -11.73
C VAL A 379 -3.06 0.11 -11.81
N HIS A 380 -2.23 0.79 -12.61
CA HIS A 380 -0.81 0.46 -12.75
C HIS A 380 -0.04 0.79 -11.48
N ARG A 381 -0.31 1.95 -10.84
CA ARG A 381 0.26 2.28 -9.52
C ARG A 381 -0.19 1.27 -8.47
N ARG A 382 -1.47 0.91 -8.47
CA ARG A 382 -2.07 -0.02 -7.52
C ARG A 382 -1.40 -1.39 -7.56
N VAL A 383 -1.23 -1.98 -8.75
CA VAL A 383 -0.48 -3.23 -8.92
C VAL A 383 0.97 -3.06 -8.48
N ALA A 384 1.66 -2.00 -8.91
CA ALA A 384 3.07 -1.80 -8.56
C ALA A 384 3.32 -1.64 -7.05
N VAL A 385 2.41 -0.97 -6.32
CA VAL A 385 2.48 -0.85 -4.84
C VAL A 385 2.21 -2.19 -4.16
N ILE A 386 1.17 -2.93 -4.56
CA ILE A 386 0.87 -4.27 -4.00
C ILE A 386 2.06 -5.21 -4.18
N ILE A 387 2.62 -5.27 -5.39
CA ILE A 387 3.76 -6.14 -5.72
C ILE A 387 5.00 -5.73 -4.92
N ALA A 388 5.31 -4.45 -4.80
CA ALA A 388 6.46 -4.00 -3.99
C ALA A 388 6.30 -4.36 -2.51
N LEU A 389 5.15 -4.06 -1.90
CA LEU A 389 4.88 -4.35 -0.49
C LEU A 389 4.92 -5.86 -0.20
N GLN A 390 4.36 -6.70 -1.08
CA GLN A 390 4.29 -8.15 -0.83
C GLN A 390 5.56 -8.91 -1.20
N LYS A 391 6.26 -8.51 -2.28
CA LYS A 391 7.58 -9.05 -2.63
C LYS A 391 8.59 -8.83 -1.52
N HIS A 392 8.60 -7.64 -0.91
CA HIS A 392 9.57 -7.29 0.14
C HIS A 392 9.13 -7.70 1.55
N SER A 393 7.82 -7.84 1.84
CA SER A 393 7.36 -8.40 3.11
C SER A 393 7.24 -9.93 3.14
N ASN A 394 7.51 -10.59 2.00
CA ASN A 394 7.33 -12.02 1.79
C ASN A 394 5.89 -12.46 2.12
N GLY A 395 4.91 -11.81 1.48
CA GLY A 395 3.46 -12.09 1.61
C GLY A 395 2.80 -11.65 2.92
N ARG A 396 3.53 -10.99 3.83
CA ARG A 396 3.12 -10.81 5.24
C ARG A 396 3.01 -9.35 5.71
N PHE A 397 2.97 -8.36 4.80
CA PHE A 397 2.95 -6.94 5.15
C PHE A 397 1.82 -6.59 6.14
N ASP A 398 0.57 -6.87 5.76
CA ASP A 398 -0.62 -6.60 6.58
C ASP A 398 -0.59 -7.37 7.91
N CYS A 399 -0.10 -8.61 7.92
CA CYS A 399 0.00 -9.45 9.11
C CYS A 399 1.01 -8.91 10.14
N ILE A 400 2.18 -8.44 9.68
CA ILE A 400 3.26 -7.94 10.54
C ILE A 400 2.98 -6.51 11.02
N THR A 401 2.44 -5.65 10.15
CA THR A 401 2.03 -4.27 10.50
C THR A 401 0.71 -4.20 11.27
N ARG A 402 -0.07 -5.30 11.29
CA ARG A 402 -1.44 -5.37 11.83
C ARG A 402 -2.38 -4.33 11.20
N MET A 403 -2.21 -4.10 9.90
CA MET A 403 -3.03 -3.23 9.06
C MET A 403 -3.73 -4.04 7.96
N GLN A 404 -4.59 -3.41 7.14
CA GLN A 404 -5.27 -4.04 6.00
C GLN A 404 -4.88 -3.35 4.68
N ALA A 405 -3.73 -2.69 4.61
CA ALA A 405 -3.38 -1.78 3.52
C ALA A 405 -3.26 -2.48 2.16
N VAL A 406 -2.71 -3.70 2.13
CA VAL A 406 -2.67 -4.49 0.88
C VAL A 406 -4.06 -5.04 0.56
N LYS A 407 -4.81 -5.54 1.54
CA LYS A 407 -6.20 -6.01 1.31
C LYS A 407 -7.12 -4.90 0.78
N GLU A 408 -7.04 -3.68 1.31
CA GLU A 408 -7.80 -2.52 0.83
C GLU A 408 -7.43 -2.12 -0.61
N LEU A 409 -6.17 -2.31 -1.02
CA LEU A 409 -5.75 -2.08 -2.40
C LEU A 409 -6.23 -3.21 -3.33
N VAL A 410 -6.21 -4.48 -2.87
CA VAL A 410 -6.74 -5.63 -3.63
C VAL A 410 -8.27 -5.57 -3.78
N ALA A 411 -9.00 -5.12 -2.74
CA ALA A 411 -10.46 -4.99 -2.77
C ALA A 411 -10.98 -3.95 -3.79
N LYS A 412 -10.12 -3.01 -4.23
CA LYS A 412 -10.47 -1.98 -5.22
C LYS A 412 -10.41 -2.47 -6.68
N PHE A 413 -10.03 -3.72 -6.94
CA PHE A 413 -10.03 -4.29 -8.29
C PHE A 413 -11.43 -4.79 -8.68
N ASN A 414 -12.02 -4.09 -9.66
CA ASN A 414 -13.42 -4.26 -10.09
C ASN A 414 -13.58 -4.31 -11.62
N SER A 415 -12.47 -4.46 -12.36
CA SER A 415 -12.41 -4.42 -13.83
C SER A 415 -11.54 -5.56 -14.35
N GLU A 416 -11.94 -6.20 -15.45
CA GLU A 416 -11.23 -7.31 -16.10
C GLU A 416 -9.73 -7.00 -16.31
N GLN A 417 -9.43 -5.87 -16.97
CA GLN A 417 -8.07 -5.50 -17.35
C GLN A 417 -7.17 -5.28 -16.13
N GLY A 418 -7.73 -4.71 -15.05
CA GLY A 418 -7.02 -4.55 -13.78
C GLY A 418 -6.79 -5.88 -13.06
N CYS A 419 -7.78 -6.77 -13.04
CA CYS A 419 -7.64 -8.10 -12.45
C CYS A 419 -6.62 -8.95 -13.21
N MET A 420 -6.68 -8.97 -14.55
CA MET A 420 -5.69 -9.65 -15.40
C MET A 420 -4.28 -9.07 -15.20
N LEU A 421 -4.12 -7.74 -15.14
CA LEU A 421 -2.83 -7.11 -14.87
C LEU A 421 -2.26 -7.53 -13.50
N LEU A 422 -3.09 -7.53 -12.45
CA LEU A 422 -2.67 -8.01 -11.13
C LEU A 422 -2.30 -9.50 -11.18
N VAL A 423 -3.16 -10.34 -11.73
CA VAL A 423 -2.95 -11.79 -11.87
C VAL A 423 -1.64 -12.11 -12.59
N HIS A 424 -1.36 -11.52 -13.76
CA HIS A 424 -0.09 -11.76 -14.47
C HIS A 424 1.14 -11.27 -13.68
N ASN A 425 1.02 -10.18 -12.91
CA ASN A 425 2.11 -9.72 -12.04
C ASN A 425 2.33 -10.68 -10.84
N LEU A 426 1.25 -11.23 -10.27
CA LEU A 426 1.33 -12.27 -9.24
C LEU A 426 1.94 -13.57 -9.78
N MET A 427 1.61 -13.97 -11.02
CA MET A 427 2.23 -15.12 -11.70
C MET A 427 3.74 -14.93 -11.88
N SER A 428 4.18 -13.76 -12.36
CA SER A 428 5.63 -13.45 -12.47
C SER A 428 6.28 -13.52 -11.09
N MET A 429 5.69 -12.87 -10.08
CA MET A 429 6.21 -12.86 -8.71
C MET A 429 6.26 -14.25 -8.03
N PHE A 430 5.48 -15.23 -8.51
CA PHE A 430 5.54 -16.62 -8.04
C PHE A 430 6.69 -17.41 -8.68
N VAL A 431 6.92 -17.21 -9.98
CA VAL A 431 7.94 -17.91 -10.79
C VAL A 431 9.33 -17.29 -10.63
N ASP A 432 9.38 -15.97 -10.49
CA ASP A 432 10.57 -15.21 -10.17
C ASP A 432 10.95 -15.47 -8.70
N ASP A 433 11.63 -16.59 -8.46
CA ASP A 433 12.46 -16.82 -7.27
C ASP A 433 13.53 -15.71 -7.21
N GLY A 434 13.10 -14.56 -6.70
CA GLY A 434 13.91 -13.38 -6.51
C GLY A 434 14.84 -13.62 -5.36
N SER A 435 16.12 -13.82 -5.68
CA SER A 435 17.19 -13.68 -4.70
C SER A 435 17.10 -12.29 -4.10
N LEU A 436 16.57 -12.21 -2.88
CA LEU A 436 16.98 -11.19 -1.93
C LEU A 436 18.50 -11.20 -1.96
N SER A 437 19.12 -10.10 -2.34
CA SER A 437 20.57 -10.03 -2.45
C SER A 437 21.20 -10.35 -1.10
N ASP A 438 22.16 -11.26 -1.08
CA ASP A 438 22.97 -11.58 0.11
C ASP A 438 23.86 -10.39 0.51
N GLU A 439 23.24 -9.31 0.98
CA GLU A 439 23.90 -8.30 1.81
C GLU A 439 23.92 -8.83 3.26
N PRO A 440 25.08 -8.84 3.93
CA PRO A 440 25.17 -9.30 5.31
C PRO A 440 24.39 -8.37 6.25
N SER A 441 23.82 -8.94 7.30
CA SER A 441 23.16 -8.20 8.37
C SER A 441 24.18 -7.40 9.21
N ASP A 442 24.58 -6.23 8.73
CA ASP A 442 25.36 -5.26 9.50
C ASP A 442 24.51 -4.75 10.68
N GLN A 443 24.68 -5.41 11.83
CA GLN A 443 24.15 -4.98 13.12
C GLN A 443 24.85 -3.68 13.55
N SER A 444 24.31 -2.54 13.15
CA SER A 444 24.78 -1.23 13.61
C SER A 444 24.55 -1.08 15.11
N GLN A 445 25.59 -1.30 15.91
CA GLN A 445 25.55 -1.14 17.36
C GLN A 445 25.19 0.31 17.73
N THR A 446 24.00 0.52 18.29
CA THR A 446 23.72 1.68 19.15
C THR A 446 23.97 1.28 20.59
N THR A 447 24.85 1.99 21.28
CA THR A 447 25.26 1.68 22.65
C THR A 447 24.23 2.18 23.67
N ASP A 448 23.32 1.30 24.09
CA ASP A 448 22.48 1.48 25.27
C ASP A 448 22.78 0.40 26.31
N GLU A 449 23.49 0.77 27.38
CA GLU A 449 23.87 -0.14 28.47
C GLU A 449 22.70 -0.35 29.45
N ASN A 450 21.81 -1.31 29.16
CA ASN A 450 21.23 -2.24 30.16
C ASN A 450 20.14 -3.16 29.57
N SER A 451 20.43 -4.47 29.51
CA SER A 451 19.46 -5.57 29.73
C SER A 451 20.20 -6.90 29.81
N GLU A 452 20.40 -7.41 31.02
CA GLU A 452 21.04 -8.72 31.27
C GLU A 452 19.98 -9.82 31.44
N ALA A 453 19.67 -10.52 30.35
CA ALA A 453 18.98 -11.82 30.36
C ALA A 453 19.30 -12.55 29.05
N GLY A 454 19.81 -13.78 29.12
CA GLY A 454 20.38 -14.46 27.96
C GLY A 454 19.61 -15.69 27.48
N SER A 455 19.99 -16.16 26.30
CA SER A 455 19.89 -17.56 25.86
C SER A 455 21.05 -17.85 24.91
N VAL A 456 21.49 -19.09 24.83
CA VAL A 456 22.65 -19.55 24.03
C VAL A 456 22.18 -20.68 23.12
N GLU A 457 22.87 -20.85 21.99
CA GLU A 457 22.52 -21.75 20.87
C GLU A 457 21.23 -21.32 20.11
N ASP A 458 21.14 -21.43 18.79
CA ASP A 458 21.99 -22.15 17.83
C ASP A 458 22.59 -21.28 16.71
N LYS A 459 23.64 -21.80 16.07
CA LYS A 459 24.15 -21.32 14.78
C LYS A 459 23.68 -22.24 13.66
N ASP A 460 22.79 -21.77 12.80
CA ASP A 460 22.53 -22.42 11.52
C ASP A 460 22.66 -21.45 10.34
N SER A 461 23.64 -21.69 9.49
CA SER A 461 23.97 -20.87 8.31
C SER A 461 23.53 -21.59 7.04
N SER A 462 22.22 -21.62 6.79
CA SER A 462 21.64 -22.01 5.50
C SER A 462 20.35 -21.24 5.23
N GLY A 463 20.09 -20.92 3.96
CA GLY A 463 18.90 -20.15 3.57
C GLY A 463 17.62 -20.95 3.80
N THR A 464 16.76 -20.50 4.71
CA THR A 464 15.58 -21.26 5.17
C THR A 464 14.56 -21.47 4.04
N PRO A 465 14.25 -22.72 3.62
CA PRO A 465 13.34 -22.98 2.51
C PRO A 465 11.93 -22.40 2.72
N GLY A 466 11.44 -22.45 3.97
CA GLY A 466 10.15 -21.89 4.36
C GLY A 466 10.02 -20.37 4.26
N SER A 467 11.04 -19.64 3.80
CA SER A 467 10.89 -18.22 3.48
C SER A 467 10.00 -18.04 2.26
N ALA A 468 10.41 -18.49 1.06
CA ALA A 468 9.69 -18.23 -0.19
C ALA A 468 8.24 -18.77 -0.21
N ASP A 469 7.97 -19.80 0.59
CA ASP A 469 6.65 -20.41 0.70
C ASP A 469 5.59 -19.47 1.28
N PHE A 470 5.92 -18.47 2.11
CA PHE A 470 4.94 -17.50 2.62
C PHE A 470 4.40 -16.59 1.51
N LEU A 471 5.28 -16.07 0.63
CA LEU A 471 4.86 -15.29 -0.54
C LEU A 471 4.05 -16.14 -1.52
N LYS A 472 4.50 -17.38 -1.79
CA LYS A 472 3.81 -18.32 -2.70
C LYS A 472 2.42 -18.69 -2.17
N ASN A 473 2.29 -18.97 -0.87
CA ASN A 473 1.01 -19.16 -0.19
C ASN A 473 0.09 -17.94 -0.33
N TRP A 474 0.60 -16.73 -0.03
CA TRP A 474 -0.18 -15.50 -0.15
C TRP A 474 -0.67 -15.24 -1.59
N ILE A 475 0.15 -15.53 -2.60
CA ILE A 475 -0.24 -15.43 -4.02
C ILE A 475 -1.40 -16.39 -4.34
N ILE A 476 -1.29 -17.66 -3.95
CA ILE A 476 -2.30 -18.70 -4.20
C ILE A 476 -3.64 -18.33 -3.54
N GLU A 477 -3.62 -17.91 -2.27
CA GLU A 477 -4.83 -17.44 -1.57
C GLU A 477 -5.43 -16.16 -2.19
N THR A 478 -4.61 -15.27 -2.75
CA THR A 478 -5.08 -13.96 -3.22
C THR A 478 -5.76 -14.04 -4.58
N MET A 479 -5.29 -14.93 -5.48
CA MET A 479 -5.85 -15.01 -6.84
C MET A 479 -7.37 -15.28 -6.87
N PRO A 480 -7.93 -16.28 -6.15
CA PRO A 480 -9.39 -16.48 -6.11
C PRO A 480 -10.13 -15.35 -5.38
N ARG A 481 -9.52 -14.71 -4.39
CA ARG A 481 -10.14 -13.58 -3.64
C ARG A 481 -10.36 -12.34 -4.51
N ILE A 482 -9.56 -12.13 -5.57
CA ILE A 482 -9.79 -11.05 -6.55
C ILE A 482 -11.18 -11.19 -7.20
N LEU A 483 -11.61 -12.42 -7.50
CA LEU A 483 -12.89 -12.70 -8.18
C LEU A 483 -14.12 -12.32 -7.34
N LYS A 484 -14.05 -12.37 -6.00
CA LYS A 484 -15.15 -11.93 -5.11
C LYS A 484 -15.49 -10.43 -5.29
N ASN A 485 -14.56 -9.61 -5.78
CA ASN A 485 -14.76 -8.16 -6.00
C ASN A 485 -15.17 -7.80 -7.44
N LEU A 486 -15.15 -8.75 -8.37
CA LEU A 486 -15.30 -8.51 -9.80
C LEU A 486 -16.79 -8.40 -10.21
N LYS A 487 -17.36 -7.20 -10.08
CA LYS A 487 -18.74 -6.85 -10.49
C LYS A 487 -18.84 -6.54 -11.99
N VAL A 488 -18.46 -7.50 -12.84
CA VAL A 488 -18.38 -7.35 -14.31
C VAL A 488 -19.21 -8.45 -14.99
N GLU A 489 -19.48 -8.30 -16.29
CA GLU A 489 -20.15 -9.29 -17.13
C GLU A 489 -19.53 -10.69 -16.99
N SER A 490 -20.38 -11.72 -17.07
CA SER A 490 -20.02 -13.13 -16.87
C SER A 490 -18.85 -13.58 -17.75
N GLU A 491 -18.80 -13.12 -19.00
CA GLU A 491 -17.72 -13.41 -19.96
C GLU A 491 -16.35 -12.91 -19.48
N ALA A 492 -16.28 -11.69 -18.96
CA ALA A 492 -15.06 -11.10 -18.43
C ALA A 492 -14.63 -11.79 -17.12
N LYS A 493 -15.59 -12.21 -16.30
CA LYS A 493 -15.32 -13.00 -15.09
C LYS A 493 -14.75 -14.38 -15.43
N PHE A 494 -15.33 -15.06 -16.43
CA PHE A 494 -14.84 -16.35 -16.92
C PHE A 494 -13.39 -16.26 -17.40
N ARG A 495 -13.01 -15.21 -18.14
CA ARG A 495 -11.63 -14.99 -18.60
C ARG A 495 -10.62 -14.93 -17.44
N VAL A 496 -10.95 -14.20 -16.37
CA VAL A 496 -10.10 -14.13 -15.16
C VAL A 496 -10.10 -15.46 -14.40
N GLN A 497 -11.25 -16.15 -14.31
CA GLN A 497 -11.35 -17.49 -13.71
C GLN A 497 -10.47 -18.51 -14.45
N THR A 498 -10.56 -18.56 -15.78
CA THR A 498 -9.74 -19.41 -16.65
C THR A 498 -8.25 -19.15 -16.44
N GLU A 499 -7.81 -17.90 -16.43
CA GLU A 499 -6.37 -17.59 -16.31
C GLU A 499 -5.82 -17.95 -14.92
N VAL A 500 -6.60 -17.74 -13.86
CA VAL A 500 -6.26 -18.22 -12.49
C VAL A 500 -6.25 -19.75 -12.43
N LEU A 501 -7.26 -20.42 -13.01
CA LEU A 501 -7.39 -21.87 -13.05
C LEU A 501 -6.19 -22.53 -13.75
N LYS A 502 -5.78 -22.04 -14.93
CA LYS A 502 -4.59 -22.52 -15.65
C LYS A 502 -3.36 -22.52 -14.74
N PHE A 503 -3.10 -21.39 -14.08
CA PHE A 503 -1.93 -21.22 -13.24
C PHE A 503 -1.96 -22.15 -12.03
N LEU A 504 -3.09 -22.22 -11.31
CA LEU A 504 -3.24 -23.13 -10.18
C LEU A 504 -3.07 -24.60 -10.61
N ALA A 505 -3.59 -25.01 -11.77
CA ALA A 505 -3.40 -26.36 -12.30
C ALA A 505 -1.94 -26.64 -12.69
N VAL A 506 -1.28 -25.70 -13.39
CA VAL A 506 0.14 -25.80 -13.78
C VAL A 506 1.07 -25.91 -12.59
N GLN A 507 0.87 -25.13 -11.52
CA GLN A 507 1.70 -25.22 -10.31
C GLN A 507 1.29 -26.37 -9.38
N GLY A 508 -0.01 -26.67 -9.29
CA GLY A 508 -0.57 -27.60 -8.31
C GLY A 508 -0.55 -29.07 -8.73
N ILE A 509 -0.95 -29.35 -9.97
CA ILE A 509 -1.15 -30.72 -10.48
C ILE A 509 0.11 -31.25 -11.16
N PHE A 510 0.87 -30.39 -11.84
CA PHE A 510 1.96 -30.80 -12.74
C PHE A 510 3.35 -30.37 -12.28
N SER A 511 4.33 -31.25 -12.54
CA SER A 511 5.76 -30.98 -12.43
C SER A 511 6.43 -31.11 -13.81
N SER A 512 7.33 -30.19 -14.15
CA SER A 512 8.13 -30.24 -15.38
C SER A 512 9.43 -31.02 -15.16
N SER A 513 9.68 -32.01 -16.02
CA SER A 513 10.93 -32.79 -16.04
C SER A 513 12.05 -32.15 -16.88
N LEU A 514 11.71 -31.17 -17.74
CA LEU A 514 12.61 -30.63 -18.77
C LEU A 514 13.11 -29.20 -18.49
N GLY A 515 12.91 -28.70 -17.26
CA GLY A 515 13.32 -27.37 -16.81
C GLY A 515 12.15 -26.44 -16.48
N THR A 516 12.44 -25.17 -16.21
CA THR A 516 11.49 -24.19 -15.65
C THR A 516 10.45 -23.65 -16.64
N GLU A 517 10.48 -24.03 -17.92
CA GLU A 517 9.56 -23.53 -18.93
C GLU A 517 9.16 -24.63 -19.94
N VAL A 518 7.87 -24.77 -20.23
CA VAL A 518 7.31 -25.72 -21.22
C VAL A 518 6.30 -24.99 -22.10
N THR A 519 6.25 -25.31 -23.40
CA THR A 519 5.32 -24.68 -24.35
C THR A 519 4.33 -25.72 -24.86
N SER A 520 3.03 -25.45 -24.76
CA SER A 520 1.99 -26.25 -25.41
C SER A 520 1.76 -25.72 -26.82
N PHE A 521 1.96 -26.59 -27.82
CA PHE A 521 1.66 -26.26 -29.22
C PHE A 521 0.16 -26.29 -29.52
N GLU A 522 -0.65 -26.97 -28.71
CA GLU A 522 -2.11 -27.00 -28.85
C GLU A 522 -2.73 -25.69 -28.36
N LEU A 523 -2.28 -25.19 -27.21
CA LEU A 523 -2.76 -23.94 -26.62
C LEU A 523 -2.03 -22.69 -27.15
N GLN A 524 -0.89 -22.87 -27.82
CA GLN A 524 0.06 -21.80 -28.20
C GLN A 524 0.56 -20.98 -26.98
N GLU A 525 0.52 -21.57 -25.78
CA GLU A 525 0.86 -20.94 -24.50
C GLU A 525 2.15 -21.51 -23.89
N LYS A 526 2.85 -20.68 -23.11
CA LYS A 526 4.12 -21.01 -22.47
C LYS A 526 3.98 -21.00 -20.94
N PHE A 527 3.98 -22.18 -20.36
CA PHE A 527 3.90 -22.40 -18.92
C PHE A 527 5.29 -22.32 -18.28
N LYS A 528 5.33 -21.89 -17.02
CA LYS A 528 6.56 -21.71 -16.25
C LYS A 528 6.41 -22.26 -14.84
N TRP A 529 7.49 -22.78 -14.29
CA TRP A 529 7.63 -23.18 -12.89
C TRP A 529 8.77 -22.36 -12.25
N PRO A 530 8.75 -22.13 -10.93
CA PRO A 530 9.87 -21.51 -10.23
C PRO A 530 11.16 -22.34 -10.35
N LYS A 531 12.31 -21.76 -9.99
CA LYS A 531 13.62 -22.44 -10.08
C LYS A 531 13.74 -23.53 -9.01
N ALA A 532 13.23 -23.27 -7.82
CA ALA A 532 13.00 -24.29 -6.80
C ALA A 532 11.60 -24.89 -7.00
N ALA A 533 11.50 -26.22 -7.05
CA ALA A 533 10.23 -26.91 -7.01
C ALA A 533 9.46 -26.51 -5.74
N ILE A 534 8.17 -26.22 -5.87
CA ILE A 534 7.34 -25.80 -4.72
C ILE A 534 7.10 -26.97 -3.76
N SER A 535 6.84 -26.66 -2.50
CA SER A 535 6.52 -27.68 -1.50
C SER A 535 5.19 -28.39 -1.80
N SER A 536 5.07 -29.66 -1.41
CA SER A 536 3.84 -30.45 -1.62
C SER A 536 2.62 -29.85 -0.91
N THR A 537 2.84 -29.05 0.14
CA THR A 537 1.86 -28.18 0.78
C THR A 537 1.33 -27.09 -0.14
N LEU A 538 2.19 -26.44 -0.94
CA LEU A 538 1.75 -25.45 -1.95
C LEU A 538 1.04 -26.14 -3.13
N CYS A 539 1.51 -27.32 -3.57
CA CYS A 539 0.80 -28.11 -4.60
C CYS A 539 -0.63 -28.44 -4.16
N ARG A 540 -0.80 -28.91 -2.91
CA ARG A 540 -2.11 -29.16 -2.30
C ARG A 540 -2.96 -27.89 -2.24
N LEU A 541 -2.41 -26.78 -1.74
CA LEU A 541 -3.14 -25.52 -1.63
C LEU A 541 -3.65 -25.03 -3.00
N CYS A 542 -2.85 -25.18 -4.06
CA CYS A 542 -3.31 -24.90 -5.42
C CYS A 542 -4.52 -25.75 -5.81
N ILE A 543 -4.50 -27.06 -5.53
CA ILE A 543 -5.62 -27.97 -5.84
C ILE A 543 -6.85 -27.65 -4.99
N GLU A 544 -6.68 -27.33 -3.71
CA GLU A 544 -7.75 -26.89 -2.80
C GLU A 544 -8.37 -25.56 -3.28
N GLN A 545 -7.59 -24.63 -3.84
CA GLN A 545 -8.12 -23.44 -4.51
C GLN A 545 -8.81 -23.74 -5.85
N ILE A 546 -8.40 -24.76 -6.61
CA ILE A 546 -9.13 -25.21 -7.83
C ILE A 546 -10.50 -25.78 -7.45
N GLN A 547 -10.56 -26.65 -6.45
CA GLN A 547 -11.82 -27.21 -5.94
C GLN A 547 -12.80 -26.09 -5.55
N LEU A 548 -12.32 -25.08 -4.81
CA LEU A 548 -13.09 -23.90 -4.41
C LEU A 548 -13.50 -23.03 -5.61
N LEU A 549 -12.62 -22.80 -6.59
CA LEU A 549 -12.89 -22.00 -7.78
C LEU A 549 -14.00 -22.63 -8.63
N LEU A 550 -13.96 -23.94 -8.83
CA LEU A 550 -14.98 -24.71 -9.56
C LEU A 550 -16.32 -24.75 -8.81
N ALA A 551 -16.33 -24.98 -7.50
CA ALA A 551 -17.57 -24.97 -6.72
C ALA A 551 -18.26 -23.60 -6.74
N ASN A 552 -17.51 -22.49 -6.71
CA ASN A 552 -18.08 -21.15 -6.85
C ASN A 552 -18.67 -20.91 -8.25
N ALA A 553 -18.01 -21.38 -9.32
CA ALA A 553 -18.58 -21.33 -10.67
C ALA A 553 -19.90 -22.11 -10.76
N GLN A 554 -19.94 -23.35 -10.24
CA GLN A 554 -21.14 -24.18 -10.22
C GLN A 554 -22.32 -23.51 -9.51
N LYS A 555 -22.09 -22.90 -8.33
CA LYS A 555 -23.13 -22.18 -7.57
C LYS A 555 -23.70 -20.99 -8.35
N GLU A 556 -22.86 -20.24 -9.07
CA GLU A 556 -23.31 -19.12 -9.89
C GLU A 556 -24.05 -19.59 -11.15
N GLU A 557 -23.51 -20.58 -11.87
CA GLU A 557 -24.13 -21.19 -13.06
C GLU A 557 -25.49 -21.82 -12.75
N GLY A 558 -25.65 -22.40 -11.55
CA GLY A 558 -26.90 -22.94 -11.01
C GLY A 558 -28.06 -21.94 -11.04
N SER A 559 -27.79 -20.65 -10.80
CA SER A 559 -28.80 -19.59 -10.88
C SER A 559 -29.23 -19.26 -12.33
N ALA A 560 -28.36 -19.53 -13.31
CA ALA A 560 -28.55 -19.20 -14.72
C ALA A 560 -29.16 -20.33 -15.57
N TYR A 561 -29.43 -21.52 -14.98
CA TYR A 561 -30.03 -22.67 -15.69
C TYR A 561 -31.44 -22.40 -16.27
N LEU A 562 -32.12 -21.35 -15.81
CA LEU A 562 -33.41 -20.93 -16.35
C LEU A 562 -33.29 -20.29 -17.75
N SER A 563 -32.15 -19.70 -18.11
CA SER A 563 -31.99 -18.86 -19.31
C SER A 563 -30.88 -19.32 -20.27
N ASN A 564 -31.30 -20.03 -21.33
CA ASN A 564 -30.54 -20.39 -22.54
C ASN A 564 -29.31 -21.31 -22.40
N VAL A 565 -29.03 -22.01 -23.51
CA VAL A 565 -28.12 -23.18 -23.58
C VAL A 565 -26.95 -22.98 -24.55
N LEU A 566 -27.06 -22.03 -25.50
CA LEU A 566 -26.26 -22.07 -26.74
C LEU A 566 -24.80 -21.57 -26.65
N ASP A 567 -24.46 -20.73 -25.69
CA ASP A 567 -23.09 -20.24 -25.43
C ASP A 567 -22.84 -20.28 -23.92
N ARG A 568 -22.33 -21.42 -23.42
CA ARG A 568 -22.02 -21.63 -22.01
C ARG A 568 -20.53 -21.88 -21.83
N ASN A 569 -19.86 -20.88 -21.25
CA ASN A 569 -18.47 -20.96 -20.80
C ASN A 569 -18.38 -21.70 -19.45
N ASP A 570 -18.59 -23.01 -19.50
CA ASP A 570 -18.47 -23.96 -18.38
C ASP A 570 -16.99 -24.12 -17.96
N LEU A 571 -16.69 -23.76 -16.71
CA LEU A 571 -15.34 -23.78 -16.16
C LEU A 571 -14.83 -25.22 -15.89
N GLY A 572 -15.72 -26.17 -15.61
CA GLY A 572 -15.41 -27.60 -15.52
C GLY A 572 -15.04 -28.20 -16.88
N SER A 573 -15.82 -27.93 -17.94
CA SER A 573 -15.46 -28.27 -19.33
C SER A 573 -14.10 -27.70 -19.72
N TYR A 574 -13.79 -26.46 -19.30
CA TYR A 574 -12.49 -25.87 -19.57
C TYR A 574 -11.36 -26.58 -18.79
N PHE A 575 -11.56 -26.83 -17.49
CA PHE A 575 -10.58 -27.50 -16.64
C PHE A 575 -10.17 -28.87 -17.19
N MET A 576 -11.15 -29.70 -17.56
CA MET A 576 -10.87 -31.07 -18.02
C MET A 576 -10.12 -31.09 -19.36
N ARG A 577 -10.53 -30.26 -20.34
CA ARG A 577 -9.79 -30.09 -21.60
C ARG A 577 -8.34 -29.62 -21.38
N PHE A 578 -8.13 -28.72 -20.42
CA PHE A 578 -6.80 -28.22 -20.07
C PHE A 578 -5.95 -29.30 -19.37
N LEU A 579 -6.55 -30.06 -18.47
CA LEU A 579 -5.93 -31.21 -17.79
C LEU A 579 -5.46 -32.26 -18.80
N ASP A 580 -6.33 -32.66 -19.74
CA ASP A 580 -6.02 -33.65 -20.77
C ASP A 580 -4.91 -33.17 -21.72
N THR A 581 -5.00 -31.92 -22.17
CA THR A 581 -3.96 -31.28 -23.00
C THR A 581 -2.60 -31.27 -22.31
N LEU A 582 -2.53 -30.98 -21.00
CA LEU A 582 -1.27 -31.02 -20.25
C LEU A 582 -0.79 -32.47 -20.00
N HIS A 583 -1.70 -33.41 -19.74
CA HIS A 583 -1.35 -34.83 -19.58
C HIS A 583 -0.79 -35.45 -20.87
N ASN A 584 -1.16 -34.93 -22.04
CA ASN A 584 -0.61 -35.34 -23.33
C ASN A 584 0.82 -34.81 -23.62
N ILE A 585 1.38 -33.92 -22.80
CA ILE A 585 2.73 -33.35 -23.01
C ILE A 585 3.80 -34.23 -22.31
N PRO A 586 4.69 -34.94 -23.05
CA PRO A 586 5.58 -35.95 -22.46
C PRO A 586 6.66 -35.43 -21.49
N SER A 587 6.85 -34.11 -21.39
CA SER A 587 7.76 -33.48 -20.42
C SER A 587 7.10 -33.16 -19.08
N LEU A 588 5.78 -33.30 -18.96
CA LEU A 588 5.03 -33.08 -17.73
C LEU A 588 4.68 -34.40 -17.06
N SER A 589 4.73 -34.41 -15.73
CA SER A 589 4.22 -35.51 -14.88
C SER A 589 3.33 -34.93 -13.79
N LEU A 590 2.51 -35.76 -13.15
CA LEU A 590 1.82 -35.35 -11.92
C LEU A 590 2.85 -34.99 -10.84
N TYR A 591 2.51 -34.01 -9.98
CA TYR A 591 3.40 -33.52 -8.91
C TYR A 591 3.71 -34.59 -7.85
N ARG A 592 2.88 -35.63 -7.78
CA ARG A 592 3.04 -36.82 -6.93
C ARG A 592 2.87 -38.08 -7.76
N HIS A 593 3.50 -39.17 -7.32
CA HIS A 593 3.20 -40.50 -7.81
C HIS A 593 1.88 -41.00 -7.20
N LEU A 594 1.04 -41.65 -8.00
CA LEU A 594 -0.19 -42.33 -7.60
C LEU A 594 0.06 -43.85 -7.50
N SER A 595 -0.81 -44.59 -6.82
CA SER A 595 -0.81 -46.06 -6.95
C SER A 595 -1.39 -46.49 -8.31
N ASN A 596 -1.16 -47.74 -8.72
CA ASN A 596 -1.76 -48.28 -9.94
C ASN A 596 -3.30 -48.17 -9.94
N ASP A 597 -3.91 -48.33 -8.76
CA ASP A 597 -5.36 -48.32 -8.59
C ASP A 597 -5.89 -46.88 -8.59
N ASP A 598 -5.20 -45.94 -7.92
CA ASP A 598 -5.50 -44.50 -8.00
C ASP A 598 -5.33 -43.96 -9.44
N GLU A 599 -4.28 -44.38 -10.16
CA GLU A 599 -4.03 -43.96 -11.55
C GLU A 599 -5.07 -44.55 -12.52
N LYS A 600 -5.57 -45.77 -12.25
CA LYS A 600 -6.70 -46.35 -12.98
C LYS A 600 -7.98 -45.54 -12.71
N VAL A 601 -8.33 -45.31 -11.45
CA VAL A 601 -9.53 -44.54 -11.06
C VAL A 601 -9.49 -43.10 -11.60
N PHE A 602 -8.32 -42.45 -11.58
CA PHE A 602 -8.13 -41.11 -12.14
C PHE A 602 -8.49 -41.06 -13.64
N LYS A 603 -8.06 -42.06 -14.42
CA LYS A 603 -8.39 -42.17 -15.84
C LYS A 603 -9.86 -42.56 -16.09
N GLU A 604 -10.43 -43.40 -15.24
CA GLU A 604 -11.87 -43.73 -15.29
C GLU A 604 -12.74 -42.50 -14.99
N LEU A 605 -12.33 -41.63 -14.06
CA LEU A 605 -12.98 -40.35 -13.78
C LEU A 605 -12.87 -39.37 -14.96
N GLN A 606 -11.68 -39.22 -15.58
CA GLN A 606 -11.51 -38.41 -16.79
C GLN A 606 -12.42 -38.89 -17.93
N LEU A 607 -12.39 -40.20 -18.23
CA LEU A 607 -13.18 -40.79 -19.30
C LEU A 607 -14.69 -40.61 -19.05
N MET A 608 -15.15 -40.88 -17.82
CA MET A 608 -16.56 -40.70 -17.46
C MET A 608 -17.00 -39.23 -17.56
N GLU A 609 -16.17 -38.27 -17.13
CA GLU A 609 -16.49 -36.84 -17.26
C GLU A 609 -16.65 -36.46 -18.74
N THR A 610 -15.71 -36.86 -19.60
CA THR A 610 -15.78 -36.52 -21.03
C THR A 610 -17.02 -37.11 -21.71
N GLN A 611 -17.43 -38.34 -21.35
CA GLN A 611 -18.66 -38.98 -21.83
C GLN A 611 -19.91 -38.21 -21.40
N LEU A 612 -20.04 -37.87 -20.11
CA LEU A 612 -21.17 -37.04 -19.63
C LEU A 612 -21.13 -35.62 -20.24
N SER A 613 -19.93 -35.09 -20.53
CA SER A 613 -19.71 -33.79 -21.16
C SER A 613 -20.15 -33.76 -22.62
N SER A 614 -20.05 -34.88 -23.36
CA SER A 614 -20.72 -35.01 -24.67
C SER A 614 -22.24 -35.08 -24.52
N GLU A 615 -22.75 -35.91 -23.62
CA GLU A 615 -24.21 -36.13 -23.53
C GLU A 615 -24.98 -34.94 -22.94
N GLU A 616 -24.39 -34.12 -22.07
CA GLU A 616 -24.98 -32.83 -21.66
C GLU A 616 -25.23 -31.94 -22.89
N LYS A 617 -24.29 -31.91 -23.84
CA LYS A 617 -24.37 -31.11 -25.07
C LYS A 617 -25.32 -31.70 -26.11
N ASN A 618 -25.51 -33.03 -26.11
CA ASN A 618 -26.45 -33.73 -26.97
C ASN A 618 -27.88 -33.78 -26.40
N SER A 619 -28.05 -33.55 -25.08
CA SER A 619 -29.32 -33.71 -24.39
C SER A 619 -30.39 -32.70 -24.83
N GLY A 620 -31.57 -33.22 -25.20
CA GLY A 620 -32.73 -32.40 -25.56
C GLY A 620 -33.57 -31.92 -24.35
N ASN A 621 -33.33 -32.47 -23.16
CA ASN A 621 -34.08 -32.19 -21.94
C ASN A 621 -33.22 -31.42 -20.92
N LYS A 622 -33.75 -30.28 -20.45
CA LYS A 622 -33.06 -29.43 -19.46
C LYS A 622 -32.84 -30.12 -18.10
N ILE A 623 -33.73 -31.02 -17.70
CA ILE A 623 -33.60 -31.72 -16.41
C ILE A 623 -32.42 -32.69 -16.47
N ASP A 624 -32.36 -33.50 -17.53
CA ASP A 624 -31.28 -34.47 -17.73
C ASP A 624 -29.93 -33.75 -17.92
N ALA A 625 -29.90 -32.63 -18.66
CA ALA A 625 -28.73 -31.76 -18.76
C ALA A 625 -28.22 -31.28 -17.38
N SER A 626 -29.13 -30.92 -16.47
CA SER A 626 -28.78 -30.45 -15.12
C SER A 626 -28.29 -31.59 -14.22
N LYS A 627 -28.91 -32.78 -14.32
CA LYS A 627 -28.47 -34.03 -13.67
C LYS A 627 -27.06 -34.43 -14.12
N LEU A 628 -26.81 -34.41 -15.43
CA LEU A 628 -25.50 -34.68 -16.04
C LEU A 628 -24.43 -33.69 -15.56
N HIS A 629 -24.73 -32.38 -15.60
CA HIS A 629 -23.82 -31.33 -15.16
C HIS A 629 -23.44 -31.44 -13.68
N ALA A 630 -24.41 -31.73 -12.80
CA ALA A 630 -24.15 -31.91 -11.38
C ALA A 630 -23.21 -33.10 -11.12
N LEU A 631 -23.42 -34.23 -11.81
CA LEU A 631 -22.54 -35.40 -11.72
C LEU A 631 -21.15 -35.12 -12.30
N ARG A 632 -21.03 -34.41 -13.42
CA ARG A 632 -19.73 -33.98 -13.98
C ARG A 632 -18.91 -33.20 -12.96
N TYR A 633 -19.52 -32.20 -12.31
CA TYR A 633 -18.82 -31.42 -11.28
C TYR A 633 -18.43 -32.27 -10.07
N LEU A 634 -19.25 -33.24 -9.63
CA LEU A 634 -18.87 -34.18 -8.58
C LEU A 634 -17.68 -35.08 -9.00
N LEU A 635 -17.68 -35.61 -10.22
CA LEU A 635 -16.54 -36.37 -10.79
C LEU A 635 -15.25 -35.54 -10.79
N ILE A 636 -15.32 -34.26 -11.19
CA ILE A 636 -14.16 -33.34 -11.19
C ILE A 636 -13.66 -33.08 -9.76
N GLN A 637 -14.56 -32.85 -8.80
CA GLN A 637 -14.18 -32.66 -7.39
C GLN A 637 -13.51 -33.91 -6.80
N LEU A 638 -13.98 -35.11 -7.16
CA LEU A 638 -13.38 -36.38 -6.75
C LEU A 638 -12.03 -36.65 -7.42
N LEU A 639 -11.87 -36.31 -8.71
CA LEU A 639 -10.60 -36.39 -9.43
C LEU A 639 -9.51 -35.55 -8.73
N LEU A 640 -9.87 -34.31 -8.34
CA LEU A 640 -9.00 -33.45 -7.53
C LEU A 640 -8.77 -34.03 -6.13
N GLN A 641 -9.76 -34.71 -5.55
CA GLN A 641 -9.65 -35.29 -4.22
C GLN A 641 -8.73 -36.53 -4.17
N VAL A 642 -8.71 -37.36 -5.22
CA VAL A 642 -7.74 -38.46 -5.40
C VAL A 642 -6.31 -37.91 -5.49
N LEU A 643 -6.10 -36.76 -6.15
CA LEU A 643 -4.79 -36.09 -6.17
C LEU A 643 -4.37 -35.55 -4.79
N LEU A 644 -5.31 -35.05 -3.97
CA LEU A 644 -5.03 -34.57 -2.61
C LEU A 644 -4.78 -35.72 -1.63
N ARG A 645 -5.67 -36.72 -1.62
CA ARG A 645 -5.73 -37.85 -0.67
C ARG A 645 -5.94 -39.17 -1.44
N PRO A 646 -4.86 -39.74 -2.03
CA PRO A 646 -4.90 -41.04 -2.69
C PRO A 646 -5.38 -42.14 -1.74
N SER A 647 -5.94 -43.23 -2.27
CA SER A 647 -6.57 -44.36 -1.58
C SER A 647 -7.79 -44.07 -0.69
N GLU A 648 -7.98 -42.84 -0.18
CA GLU A 648 -9.16 -42.49 0.64
C GLU A 648 -10.46 -42.35 -0.18
N PHE A 649 -10.37 -42.05 -1.48
CA PHE A 649 -11.52 -41.73 -2.35
C PHE A 649 -11.64 -42.64 -3.58
N SER A 650 -10.76 -43.62 -3.74
CA SER A 650 -10.72 -44.49 -4.92
C SER A 650 -11.95 -45.39 -5.03
N GLU A 651 -12.41 -45.95 -3.91
CA GLU A 651 -13.63 -46.78 -3.81
C GLU A 651 -14.87 -45.98 -4.22
N ALA A 652 -15.19 -44.88 -3.51
CA ALA A 652 -16.32 -44.00 -3.80
C ALA A 652 -16.29 -43.40 -5.22
N ALA A 653 -15.10 -43.10 -5.77
CA ALA A 653 -14.97 -42.69 -7.17
C ALA A 653 -15.36 -43.81 -8.15
N SER A 654 -14.94 -45.06 -7.90
CA SER A 654 -15.29 -46.22 -8.74
C SER A 654 -16.79 -46.57 -8.64
N GLU A 655 -17.40 -46.42 -7.46
CA GLU A 655 -18.85 -46.53 -7.27
C GLU A 655 -19.60 -45.46 -8.07
N LEU A 656 -19.17 -44.19 -7.99
CA LEU A 656 -19.83 -43.09 -8.73
C LEU A 656 -19.72 -43.26 -10.24
N VAL A 657 -18.55 -43.69 -10.76
CA VAL A 657 -18.40 -44.04 -12.18
C VAL A 657 -19.34 -45.18 -12.58
N THR A 658 -19.51 -46.18 -11.71
CA THR A 658 -20.45 -47.30 -11.94
C THR A 658 -21.90 -46.82 -11.92
N CYS A 659 -22.26 -45.89 -11.03
CA CYS A 659 -23.58 -45.25 -10.99
C CYS A 659 -23.83 -44.42 -12.26
N CYS A 660 -22.86 -43.63 -12.72
CA CYS A 660 -22.97 -42.85 -13.96
C CYS A 660 -23.20 -43.75 -15.18
N LYS A 661 -22.46 -44.87 -15.28
CA LYS A 661 -22.64 -45.88 -16.35
C LYS A 661 -24.03 -46.52 -16.34
N LYS A 662 -24.60 -46.81 -15.16
CA LYS A 662 -25.97 -47.35 -15.01
C LYS A 662 -27.06 -46.31 -15.25
N ALA A 663 -26.84 -45.06 -14.85
CA ALA A 663 -27.80 -43.96 -15.00
C ALA A 663 -27.91 -43.44 -16.44
N PHE A 664 -26.79 -43.41 -17.19
CA PHE A 664 -26.74 -42.89 -18.56
C PHE A 664 -26.06 -43.89 -19.53
N PRO A 665 -26.67 -45.06 -19.81
CA PRO A 665 -26.03 -46.09 -20.65
C PRO A 665 -25.65 -45.62 -22.07
N ALA A 666 -26.41 -44.66 -22.63
CA ALA A 666 -26.13 -44.06 -23.94
C ALA A 666 -24.76 -43.35 -24.02
N ALA A 667 -24.25 -42.84 -22.89
CA ALA A 667 -22.96 -42.16 -22.82
C ALA A 667 -21.76 -43.13 -22.97
N CYS A 668 -22.00 -44.44 -22.84
CA CYS A 668 -20.97 -45.45 -22.59
C CYS A 668 -20.77 -46.46 -23.74
N HIS A 669 -21.20 -46.12 -24.95
CA HIS A 669 -20.97 -46.96 -26.13
C HIS A 669 -19.50 -46.96 -26.59
N ASP A 670 -18.66 -47.88 -26.06
CA ASP A 670 -18.01 -48.89 -26.90
C ASP A 670 -17.22 -50.00 -26.14
N GLU A 671 -17.16 -51.17 -26.80
CA GLU A 671 -16.16 -52.26 -26.73
C GLU A 671 -15.49 -52.67 -25.39
N SER A 672 -16.24 -53.18 -24.40
CA SER A 672 -15.71 -54.27 -23.52
C SER A 672 -16.74 -55.16 -22.77
N MET A 673 -18.00 -55.21 -23.19
CA MET A 673 -18.97 -56.17 -22.65
C MET A 673 -18.98 -57.46 -23.49
N GLU A 674 -18.35 -58.52 -22.98
CA GLU A 674 -18.68 -59.88 -23.40
C GLU A 674 -20.06 -60.25 -22.82
N GLU A 675 -20.92 -60.92 -23.60
CA GLU A 675 -22.27 -61.33 -23.18
C GLU A 675 -22.22 -62.57 -22.26
N ASP A 676 -21.90 -62.37 -20.98
CA ASP A 676 -22.10 -63.32 -19.87
C ASP A 676 -22.57 -62.47 -18.67
N ASP A 677 -23.87 -62.31 -18.42
CA ASP A 677 -24.74 -63.41 -18.00
C ASP A 677 -26.24 -63.12 -18.24
N GLN A 678 -27.02 -64.16 -18.55
CA GLN A 678 -28.49 -64.15 -18.41
C GLN A 678 -28.87 -64.99 -17.19
N SER A 679 -28.59 -64.44 -16.01
CA SER A 679 -29.02 -64.96 -14.72
C SER A 679 -29.94 -63.95 -14.02
N ASP A 680 -31.03 -64.45 -13.42
CA ASP A 680 -31.94 -63.63 -12.63
C ASP A 680 -31.24 -63.20 -11.32
N ASP A 681 -30.87 -61.92 -11.20
CA ASP A 681 -30.17 -61.38 -10.02
C ASP A 681 -30.94 -60.22 -9.36
N ASP A 682 -32.06 -60.56 -8.71
CA ASP A 682 -32.85 -59.66 -7.85
C ASP A 682 -32.05 -59.18 -6.59
N GLU A 683 -30.81 -59.66 -6.36
CA GLU A 683 -29.94 -59.19 -5.26
C GLU A 683 -29.06 -57.98 -5.63
N ALA A 684 -28.95 -57.60 -6.91
CA ALA A 684 -28.15 -56.44 -7.33
C ALA A 684 -28.77 -55.10 -6.86
N PRO A 685 -28.11 -54.32 -5.99
CA PRO A 685 -28.70 -53.09 -5.45
C PRO A 685 -28.97 -52.05 -6.54
N ASN A 686 -30.09 -51.34 -6.40
CA ASN A 686 -30.50 -50.28 -7.32
C ASN A 686 -29.38 -49.21 -7.40
N TRP A 687 -29.07 -48.72 -8.59
CA TRP A 687 -28.03 -47.71 -8.78
C TRP A 687 -28.32 -46.42 -8.02
N MET A 688 -29.59 -46.11 -7.72
CA MET A 688 -29.97 -45.02 -6.80
C MET A 688 -29.60 -45.32 -5.34
N ASP A 689 -29.73 -46.56 -4.86
CA ASP A 689 -29.28 -46.94 -3.52
C ASP A 689 -27.75 -46.83 -3.41
N VAL A 690 -27.02 -47.26 -4.45
CA VAL A 690 -25.56 -47.14 -4.51
C VAL A 690 -25.12 -45.68 -4.60
N LEU A 691 -25.76 -44.87 -5.45
CA LEU A 691 -25.48 -43.43 -5.53
C LEU A 691 -25.68 -42.75 -4.18
N ILE A 692 -26.77 -43.06 -3.47
CA ILE A 692 -27.00 -42.55 -2.11
C ILE A 692 -25.88 -43.04 -1.17
N ASP A 693 -25.56 -44.33 -1.11
CA ASP A 693 -24.46 -44.84 -0.27
C ASP A 693 -23.13 -44.11 -0.55
N THR A 694 -22.78 -43.88 -1.82
CA THR A 694 -21.57 -43.14 -2.22
C THR A 694 -21.63 -41.66 -1.80
N LEU A 695 -22.75 -40.96 -1.98
CA LEU A 695 -22.90 -39.58 -1.47
C LEU A 695 -22.77 -39.54 0.07
N LEU A 696 -23.28 -40.56 0.76
CA LEU A 696 -23.21 -40.70 2.22
C LEU A 696 -21.84 -41.16 2.74
N SER A 697 -21.00 -41.80 1.93
CA SER A 697 -19.61 -42.14 2.26
C SER A 697 -18.65 -40.95 2.07
N LEU A 698 -18.99 -40.02 1.16
CA LEU A 698 -18.24 -38.78 0.93
C LEU A 698 -18.45 -37.73 2.02
N LEU A 699 -19.69 -37.51 2.48
CA LEU A 699 -20.04 -36.45 3.45
C LEU A 699 -19.21 -36.46 4.75
N PRO A 700 -18.86 -37.61 5.38
CA PRO A 700 -18.05 -37.64 6.60
C PRO A 700 -16.62 -37.09 6.48
N GLN A 701 -16.11 -36.91 5.26
CA GLN A 701 -14.75 -36.41 5.01
C GLN A 701 -14.70 -35.35 3.88
N SER A 702 -15.85 -34.80 3.49
CA SER A 702 -15.95 -33.86 2.37
C SER A 702 -15.45 -32.47 2.73
N SER A 703 -14.62 -31.88 1.87
CA SER A 703 -14.36 -30.45 1.91
C SER A 703 -15.63 -29.67 1.51
N SER A 704 -15.71 -28.37 1.82
CA SER A 704 -16.84 -27.51 1.41
C SER A 704 -17.16 -27.59 -0.11
N PRO A 705 -16.17 -27.63 -1.03
CA PRO A 705 -16.41 -27.91 -2.45
C PRO A 705 -17.08 -29.26 -2.76
N ILE A 706 -16.66 -30.35 -2.09
CA ILE A 706 -17.28 -31.68 -2.26
C ILE A 706 -18.69 -31.69 -1.67
N SER A 707 -18.87 -31.11 -0.48
CA SER A 707 -20.18 -30.96 0.17
C SER A 707 -21.16 -30.23 -0.75
N SER A 708 -20.71 -29.15 -1.40
CA SER A 708 -21.50 -28.41 -2.38
C SER A 708 -21.77 -29.18 -3.67
N ALA A 709 -20.89 -30.07 -4.12
CA ALA A 709 -21.15 -30.88 -5.30
C ALA A 709 -22.17 -32.00 -4.99
N VAL A 710 -22.05 -32.63 -3.81
CA VAL A 710 -23.04 -33.56 -3.26
C VAL A 710 -24.40 -32.87 -3.08
N GLU A 711 -24.43 -31.63 -2.57
CA GLU A 711 -25.63 -30.79 -2.46
C GLU A 711 -26.34 -30.64 -3.80
N GLN A 712 -25.61 -30.30 -4.88
CA GLN A 712 -26.19 -30.13 -6.21
C GLN A 712 -26.66 -31.45 -6.82
N VAL A 713 -25.90 -32.55 -6.68
CA VAL A 713 -26.35 -33.87 -7.17
C VAL A 713 -27.61 -34.30 -6.44
N PHE A 714 -27.63 -34.27 -5.10
CA PHE A 714 -28.82 -34.62 -4.32
C PHE A 714 -30.04 -33.79 -4.72
N ARG A 715 -29.86 -32.47 -4.91
CA ARG A 715 -30.92 -31.54 -5.33
C ARG A 715 -31.54 -31.86 -6.71
N PHE A 716 -30.82 -32.48 -7.64
CA PHE A 716 -31.37 -32.85 -8.95
C PHE A 716 -31.90 -34.30 -9.01
N PHE A 717 -31.53 -35.15 -8.06
CA PHE A 717 -31.92 -36.57 -7.99
C PHE A 717 -32.89 -36.88 -6.83
N CYS A 718 -33.32 -35.88 -6.04
CA CYS A 718 -34.19 -36.10 -4.87
C CYS A 718 -35.57 -36.70 -5.21
N ASP A 719 -36.10 -36.40 -6.40
CA ASP A 719 -37.36 -36.98 -6.92
C ASP A 719 -37.22 -38.47 -7.30
N ASP A 720 -36.00 -38.97 -7.52
CA ASP A 720 -35.73 -40.35 -7.96
C ASP A 720 -35.40 -41.30 -6.77
N ILE A 721 -35.43 -40.80 -5.52
CA ILE A 721 -34.96 -41.53 -4.33
C ILE A 721 -35.88 -42.73 -4.00
N THR A 722 -35.25 -43.85 -3.69
CA THR A 722 -35.88 -45.10 -3.25
C THR A 722 -36.26 -45.05 -1.77
N ASP A 723 -37.33 -45.76 -1.38
CA ASP A 723 -37.70 -46.00 0.03
C ASP A 723 -36.52 -46.57 0.84
N SER A 724 -35.70 -47.42 0.21
CA SER A 724 -34.48 -48.01 0.76
C SER A 724 -33.39 -46.97 1.00
N GLY A 725 -33.12 -46.08 0.05
CA GLY A 725 -32.17 -44.96 0.20
C GLY A 725 -32.60 -44.01 1.32
N LEU A 726 -33.88 -43.63 1.36
CA LEU A 726 -34.45 -42.80 2.42
C LEU A 726 -34.33 -43.48 3.80
N HIS A 727 -34.59 -44.79 3.89
CA HIS A 727 -34.38 -45.57 5.12
C HIS A 727 -32.91 -45.64 5.55
N ARG A 728 -31.94 -45.61 4.62
CA ARG A 728 -30.51 -45.55 4.94
C ARG A 728 -30.11 -44.18 5.48
N MET A 729 -30.56 -43.09 4.86
CA MET A 729 -30.38 -41.72 5.37
C MET A 729 -30.94 -41.58 6.80
N LEU A 730 -32.18 -42.01 7.03
CA LEU A 730 -32.83 -42.00 8.35
C LEU A 730 -32.10 -42.89 9.38
N ARG A 731 -31.53 -44.02 8.94
CA ARG A 731 -30.75 -44.93 9.82
C ARG A 731 -29.48 -44.26 10.34
N ILE A 732 -28.78 -43.47 9.53
CA ILE A 732 -27.56 -42.74 9.97
C ILE A 732 -27.95 -41.64 10.96
N VAL A 733 -28.96 -40.81 10.65
CA VAL A 733 -29.45 -39.79 11.58
C VAL A 733 -29.89 -40.38 12.92
N LYS A 734 -30.61 -41.51 12.91
CA LYS A 734 -31.02 -42.22 14.13
C LYS A 734 -29.83 -42.79 14.93
N LYS A 735 -28.76 -43.21 14.25
CA LYS A 735 -27.51 -43.68 14.89
C LYS A 735 -26.83 -42.55 15.67
N ASP A 736 -26.76 -41.34 15.10
CA ASP A 736 -26.12 -40.19 15.74
C ASP A 736 -26.99 -39.47 16.79
N LEU A 737 -28.31 -39.62 16.72
CA LEU A 737 -29.20 -39.24 17.82
C LEU A 737 -28.98 -40.17 19.03
N ASN A 738 -28.81 -41.47 18.80
CA ASN A 738 -28.52 -42.45 19.85
C ASN A 738 -27.10 -42.35 20.40
N ALA A 739 -26.10 -42.02 19.56
CA ALA A 739 -24.72 -41.77 20.00
C ALA A 739 -24.64 -40.59 20.99
N GLY A 740 -25.41 -39.52 20.75
CA GLY A 740 -25.52 -38.38 21.66
C GLY A 740 -26.04 -38.76 23.05
N ARG A 741 -27.03 -39.67 23.14
CA ARG A 741 -27.56 -40.17 24.42
C ARG A 741 -26.57 -41.07 25.16
N ARG A 742 -25.76 -41.86 24.44
CA ARG A 742 -24.79 -42.80 25.04
C ARG A 742 -23.58 -42.14 25.71
N ARG A 743 -23.40 -40.82 25.61
CA ARG A 743 -22.36 -40.08 26.35
C ARG A 743 -22.82 -39.58 27.73
N GLY A 744 -24.05 -39.90 28.15
CA GLY A 744 -24.66 -39.41 29.40
C GLY A 744 -24.87 -40.44 30.51
N MET A 745 -24.79 -41.75 30.22
CA MET A 745 -24.94 -42.83 31.21
C MET A 745 -23.86 -43.90 31.05
N GLU A 746 -22.87 -43.87 31.95
CA GLU A 746 -22.19 -45.07 32.43
C GLU A 746 -22.65 -45.28 33.88
N GLN A 747 -23.41 -46.33 34.16
CA GLN A 747 -23.55 -46.91 35.50
C GLN A 747 -24.09 -48.34 35.44
N ASP A 748 -23.93 -49.06 36.55
CA ASP A 748 -23.91 -50.52 36.62
C ASP A 748 -25.28 -51.23 36.69
N SER A 749 -25.21 -52.55 36.47
CA SER A 749 -26.06 -53.63 37.03
C SER A 749 -27.57 -53.70 36.71
N ASP A 750 -27.87 -54.73 35.90
CA ASP A 750 -28.72 -55.89 36.24
C ASP A 750 -30.27 -55.83 36.30
N GLU A 751 -30.84 -56.81 35.57
CA GLU A 751 -32.07 -57.60 35.76
C GLU A 751 -33.50 -57.06 35.46
N ASP A 752 -34.28 -58.00 34.88
CA ASP A 752 -35.73 -58.21 34.76
C ASP A 752 -36.69 -57.22 34.03
N ASP A 753 -37.04 -57.64 32.80
CA ASP A 753 -38.39 -57.95 32.24
C ASP A 753 -39.61 -56.97 32.20
N ASP A 754 -40.51 -57.32 31.28
CA ASP A 754 -41.94 -56.98 31.09
C ASP A 754 -42.41 -55.57 30.62
N ASP A 755 -42.79 -55.56 29.32
CA ASP A 755 -44.06 -55.07 28.72
C ASP A 755 -44.51 -53.59 28.68
N ASP A 756 -45.19 -53.32 27.55
CA ASP A 756 -46.16 -52.26 27.18
C ASP A 756 -46.47 -51.10 28.16
N PHE A 757 -46.43 -49.87 27.63
CA PHE A 757 -47.70 -49.21 27.24
C PHE A 757 -47.52 -48.06 26.20
N LEU A 758 -48.54 -47.86 25.36
CA LEU A 758 -48.69 -46.71 24.46
C LEU A 758 -49.59 -45.65 25.12
N GLY A 759 -49.15 -44.39 25.19
CA GLY A 759 -49.88 -43.31 25.89
C GLY A 759 -49.85 -41.95 25.21
N LEU A 760 -50.89 -41.67 24.42
CA LEU A 760 -51.47 -40.34 24.19
C LEU A 760 -52.18 -39.88 25.50
N GLU A 761 -52.50 -38.62 25.82
CA GLU A 761 -52.49 -37.33 25.10
C GLU A 761 -52.66 -36.16 26.10
N GLU A 762 -52.39 -34.91 25.66
CA GLU A 762 -53.03 -33.63 26.08
C GLU A 762 -52.98 -33.08 27.54
N ALA A 763 -53.50 -31.84 27.66
CA ALA A 763 -53.80 -31.00 28.84
C ALA A 763 -52.63 -30.42 29.67
N GLU A 764 -52.79 -29.32 30.44
CA GLU A 764 -53.45 -28.00 30.25
C GLU A 764 -52.93 -27.06 31.38
N ASP A 765 -53.46 -25.82 31.52
CA ASP A 765 -52.96 -24.79 32.48
C ASP A 765 -53.04 -25.15 33.99
N GLY A 766 -52.19 -24.52 34.82
CA GLY A 766 -52.33 -24.48 36.28
C GLY A 766 -51.22 -23.71 37.04
N GLU A 767 -51.59 -22.83 37.97
CA GLU A 767 -50.68 -21.96 38.76
C GLU A 767 -50.45 -22.45 40.22
N GLU A 768 -49.57 -21.74 40.94
CA GLU A 768 -49.36 -21.71 42.41
C GLU A 768 -48.67 -22.93 43.08
N ALA A 769 -47.87 -22.79 44.17
CA ALA A 769 -47.11 -21.66 44.73
C ALA A 769 -46.16 -22.16 45.85
N GLN A 770 -45.33 -21.26 46.41
CA GLN A 770 -44.65 -21.35 47.75
C GLN A 770 -43.50 -22.38 47.90
N SER A 771 -42.46 -22.17 48.74
CA SER A 771 -42.01 -20.97 49.49
C SER A 771 -40.58 -21.17 50.08
N GLU A 772 -40.02 -20.10 50.68
CA GLU A 772 -38.91 -20.10 51.68
C GLU A 772 -37.48 -20.47 51.17
N GLU A 773 -36.38 -19.90 51.70
CA GLU A 773 -36.22 -18.83 52.71
C GLU A 773 -35.02 -17.88 52.45
N THR A 774 -35.01 -16.79 53.23
CA THR A 774 -34.19 -15.57 53.27
C THR A 774 -32.66 -15.68 53.25
N GLY A 775 -32.00 -14.58 52.83
CA GLY A 775 -30.57 -14.31 53.03
C GLY A 775 -30.16 -12.85 52.79
N GLU A 776 -30.59 -11.92 53.65
CA GLU A 776 -30.13 -10.50 53.67
C GLU A 776 -28.65 -10.39 54.10
N SER A 777 -27.89 -9.29 53.94
CA SER A 777 -28.12 -7.87 53.60
C SER A 777 -26.87 -7.35 52.82
N GLY A 778 -26.88 -6.25 52.06
CA GLY A 778 -26.96 -4.85 52.50
C GLY A 778 -25.61 -4.33 53.03
N ASP A 779 -25.17 -3.09 52.81
CA ASP A 779 -25.76 -1.97 52.05
C ASP A 779 -24.66 -0.89 51.83
N HIS A 780 -24.78 -0.02 50.81
CA HIS A 780 -24.36 1.41 50.81
C HIS A 780 -24.34 2.07 49.41
N ALA A 781 -24.75 3.34 49.37
CA ALA A 781 -24.60 4.27 48.26
C ALA A 781 -23.74 5.50 48.66
N ASP A 782 -23.27 6.26 47.67
CA ASP A 782 -22.70 7.62 47.75
C ASP A 782 -23.07 8.38 46.45
N ASP A 783 -22.91 9.72 46.39
CA ASP A 783 -23.80 10.60 45.60
C ASP A 783 -23.09 11.69 44.73
N SER A 784 -23.86 12.52 44.00
CA SER A 784 -23.54 13.79 43.27
C SER A 784 -22.93 13.71 41.85
N ASP A 785 -23.40 14.42 40.78
CA ASP A 785 -23.92 15.80 40.51
C ASP A 785 -22.82 16.84 40.15
N ASP A 786 -22.93 17.83 39.23
CA ASP A 786 -23.74 18.07 37.99
C ASP A 786 -22.94 19.11 37.12
N MET A 787 -23.36 20.14 36.33
CA MET A 787 -24.63 20.84 36.01
C MET A 787 -24.56 21.68 34.70
N MET A 788 -25.43 21.39 33.70
CA MET A 788 -25.94 22.29 32.61
C MET A 788 -24.92 22.94 31.62
N GLU A 789 -25.27 23.44 30.41
CA GLU A 789 -26.54 23.95 29.83
C GLU A 789 -27.00 23.26 28.52
N THR A 790 -28.25 23.52 28.14
CA THR A 790 -29.02 22.88 27.05
C THR A 790 -29.28 23.80 25.85
N ASN A 791 -29.65 23.21 24.72
CA ASN A 791 -30.59 23.81 23.76
C ASN A 791 -31.20 22.72 22.87
N GLU A 792 -32.51 22.48 23.00
CA GLU A 792 -33.23 21.44 22.26
C GLU A 792 -34.13 22.01 21.16
N THR A 793 -34.17 21.33 20.01
CA THR A 793 -35.33 21.13 19.12
C THR A 793 -34.85 20.24 17.95
N GLY A 794 -35.42 19.08 17.62
CA GLY A 794 -36.45 18.29 18.31
C GLY A 794 -37.51 17.77 17.33
N GLU A 795 -37.35 16.55 16.81
CA GLU A 795 -38.43 15.60 16.43
C GLU A 795 -37.86 14.23 15.96
N ASP A 796 -38.60 13.17 16.29
CA ASP A 796 -38.37 11.73 16.07
C ASP A 796 -37.51 11.24 14.88
N ASN A 797 -36.62 10.28 15.17
CA ASN A 797 -36.85 8.90 14.70
C ASN A 797 -36.19 7.83 15.59
N ARG A 798 -36.66 6.58 15.47
CA ARG A 798 -36.40 5.48 16.41
C ARG A 798 -35.41 4.45 15.87
N ASP A 799 -34.72 3.80 16.81
CA ASP A 799 -34.13 2.46 16.76
C ASP A 799 -33.51 1.99 15.43
N ALA A 800 -32.20 2.21 15.30
CA ALA A 800 -31.32 1.36 14.53
C ALA A 800 -30.02 1.13 15.31
N LYS A 801 -29.88 -0.04 15.94
CA LYS A 801 -28.55 -0.52 16.36
C LYS A 801 -27.73 -0.85 15.12
N ASP A 802 -26.41 -0.65 15.19
CA ASP A 802 -25.51 -1.10 14.13
C ASP A 802 -25.76 -2.58 13.82
N PRO A 803 -25.88 -2.97 12.53
CA PRO A 803 -25.63 -4.34 12.16
C PRO A 803 -24.14 -4.58 12.40
N SER A 804 -23.83 -5.28 13.49
CA SER A 804 -22.53 -5.93 13.64
C SER A 804 -22.32 -6.76 12.38
N VAL A 805 -21.31 -6.38 11.57
CA VAL A 805 -20.96 -7.13 10.36
C VAL A 805 -20.69 -8.56 10.81
N SER A 806 -21.55 -9.49 10.38
CA SER A 806 -21.24 -10.90 10.50
C SER A 806 -19.99 -11.13 9.68
N ASP A 807 -18.90 -11.46 10.37
CA ASP A 807 -17.81 -12.15 9.72
C ASP A 807 -18.43 -13.50 9.33
N ASP A 808 -18.82 -13.64 8.07
CA ASP A 808 -19.32 -14.91 7.52
C ASP A 808 -18.14 -15.87 7.46
N SER A 809 -17.71 -16.34 8.63
CA SER A 809 -16.94 -17.55 8.79
C SER A 809 -17.73 -18.66 8.13
N ASP A 810 -17.15 -19.28 7.09
CA ASP A 810 -17.75 -20.43 6.41
C ASP A 810 -18.04 -21.51 7.45
N GLU A 811 -19.28 -21.57 7.97
CA GLU A 811 -19.66 -22.56 8.98
C GLU A 811 -19.54 -23.95 8.34
N GLU A 812 -18.53 -24.71 8.79
CA GLU A 812 -18.30 -26.06 8.33
C GLU A 812 -19.50 -26.93 8.74
N TRP A 813 -20.34 -27.26 7.77
CA TRP A 813 -21.61 -27.95 8.02
C TRP A 813 -21.35 -29.27 8.74
N THR A 814 -21.84 -29.38 9.98
CA THR A 814 -21.75 -30.65 10.68
C THR A 814 -22.50 -31.72 9.90
N MET A 815 -22.01 -32.97 9.96
CA MET A 815 -22.65 -34.13 9.34
C MET A 815 -24.19 -34.14 9.57
N LYS A 816 -24.64 -33.83 10.79
CA LYS A 816 -26.06 -33.69 11.13
C LYS A 816 -26.80 -32.60 10.33
N GLN A 817 -26.21 -31.43 10.12
CA GLN A 817 -26.82 -30.37 9.31
C GLN A 817 -26.96 -30.83 7.84
N CYS A 818 -25.95 -31.47 7.26
CA CYS A 818 -26.03 -32.03 5.90
C CYS A 818 -27.17 -33.04 5.76
N PHE A 819 -27.23 -34.04 6.66
CA PHE A 819 -28.30 -35.04 6.65
C PHE A 819 -29.70 -34.45 6.88
N VAL A 820 -29.85 -33.52 7.82
CA VAL A 820 -31.15 -32.87 8.09
C VAL A 820 -31.59 -32.02 6.91
N TRP A 821 -30.66 -31.32 6.24
CA TRP A 821 -30.95 -30.56 5.02
C TRP A 821 -31.34 -31.48 3.85
N MET A 822 -30.64 -32.60 3.64
CA MET A 822 -31.02 -33.59 2.62
C MET A 822 -32.44 -34.12 2.86
N ILE A 823 -32.78 -34.46 4.11
CA ILE A 823 -34.12 -34.90 4.51
C ILE A 823 -35.17 -33.75 4.46
N SER A 824 -34.73 -32.49 4.42
CA SER A 824 -35.61 -31.32 4.28
C SER A 824 -35.79 -30.84 2.82
N LEU A 825 -35.12 -31.50 1.86
CA LEU A 825 -35.19 -31.17 0.43
C LEU A 825 -36.04 -32.17 -0.40
N HIS A 826 -36.52 -33.23 0.25
CA HIS A 826 -37.31 -34.33 -0.30
C HIS A 826 -38.63 -34.42 0.50
#